data_AF-A0A7S1QA17-F1
#
_entry.id   AF-A0A7S1QA17-F1
#
_cell.length_a   1.000
_cell.length_b   1.000
_cell.length_c   1.000
_cell.angle_alpha   90.00
_cell.angle_beta   90.00
_cell.angle_gamma   90.00
#
_symmetry.space_group_name_H-M   'P 1'
#
loop_
_entity.id
_entity.type
_entity.pdbx_description
1 polymer ?
#
loop_
_entity_poly.entity_id
_entity_poly.type
_entity_poly.pdbx_seq_one_letter_code
_entity_poly.pdbx_strand_id
1 'polypeptide(L)'
;EKLAEAKFADYVGKLPELCEQGDSIFTPEELQAAFKRLGSQSGSEATKEEFLDHFRRKYVCSTGVSMTEGLAVKGGKTVRKLQANEVLEELEEPMKDQTLGLMRVKARAEKDGKEGYITLAGNQGTVYLEPYSPFAACEKRVERALVEVYQVVGQTVKYIDQKVEELRGVKAGPLAETKAEMAKLKPRVNQVQSAQQDLKKKVSEAQKQHKENIEGEKRRRQEAIDRRTAKTMIDSATESMNKLQEQVDKHVPVAEALVKSRGADEEDALAAMDKAAADLQALLEEIEKGHQGLKGHLEEVKSSTKGPFSEARSNLVKLKVRLGSFEAKCQKHLAALRGARKQVEVDAHDAIVEALRAHVKAAGIVPEVLFKQLSQGAMDIPVPEMRSFVEKIPGSEVKASQLQLGLTRYASGVSKICFLGMLQEYMRCVKEISMTSAFEVKDGKTIRKLAPGEIIEVLEASKVEESTGLTRTRSRTILDGKEGYATLLGNKDTIYFERCDKPYYCCESEAEAREAFASTSAEVRRLQVGEVLEVLEGPKKEDPMEVYRLRGTAKKDGASGWVTQKDAAGVELLEPKKLLVCVQSVAITTAFDISEGKSIRKLELGEPLAILEEAKDDSKRSLTRLKVRSLKDEKEGWVTVTGNQGTAYVQESDKFYTCKKAIMLEARFSSDSKTVRTLEEGEIFEASDGPRVESKEGASRVRGRSLASGTEGWVTVVPDKMTPWCPRYKCDASTALTDVLELATAKALRKLEPGEIMEALDAPAEDKASGTLRVRLRAEKDGAVGFATVRGSHGLPFLYTVMAE
;
A
#
# COMPACT_ATOMS: atom_id res chain seq x y z
N GLU A 1 -65.85 -44.02 -33.11
CA GLU A 1 -64.41 -44.17 -32.77
C GLU A 1 -64.27 -44.15 -31.25
N LYS A 2 -63.27 -44.85 -30.68
CA LYS A 2 -63.04 -44.89 -29.22
C LYS A 2 -61.56 -44.65 -28.89
N LEU A 3 -61.29 -43.91 -27.81
CA LEU A 3 -59.99 -43.63 -27.23
C LEU A 3 -59.72 -44.59 -26.06
N ALA A 4 -58.54 -45.20 -26.01
CA ALA A 4 -58.14 -46.12 -24.94
C ALA A 4 -57.30 -45.40 -23.86
N GLU A 5 -57.48 -45.78 -22.59
CA GLU A 5 -56.80 -45.19 -21.42
C GLU A 5 -55.28 -45.14 -21.58
N ALA A 6 -54.67 -46.28 -21.96
CA ALA A 6 -53.22 -46.38 -22.10
C ALA A 6 -52.67 -45.43 -23.19
N LYS A 7 -53.41 -45.24 -24.29
CA LYS A 7 -53.02 -44.31 -25.36
C LYS A 7 -53.14 -42.85 -24.92
N PHE A 8 -54.18 -42.52 -24.13
CA PHE A 8 -54.32 -41.19 -23.55
C PHE A 8 -53.20 -40.90 -22.54
N ALA A 9 -52.93 -41.81 -21.62
CA ALA A 9 -51.89 -41.64 -20.61
C ALA A 9 -50.50 -41.51 -21.25
N ASP A 10 -50.18 -42.33 -22.25
CA ASP A 10 -48.92 -42.26 -23.00
C ASP A 10 -48.79 -40.94 -23.77
N TYR A 11 -49.86 -40.48 -24.41
CA TYR A 11 -49.87 -39.22 -25.16
C TYR A 11 -49.71 -38.01 -24.24
N VAL A 12 -50.54 -37.91 -23.18
CA VAL A 12 -50.49 -36.81 -22.21
C VAL A 12 -49.16 -36.78 -21.48
N GLY A 13 -48.61 -37.95 -21.14
CA GLY A 13 -47.29 -38.06 -20.51
C GLY A 13 -46.12 -37.64 -21.42
N LYS A 14 -46.35 -37.42 -22.72
CA LYS A 14 -45.35 -37.00 -23.71
C LYS A 14 -45.60 -35.61 -24.30
N LEU A 15 -46.65 -34.91 -23.89
CA LEU A 15 -46.94 -33.57 -24.39
C LEU A 15 -45.76 -32.64 -24.10
N PRO A 16 -45.10 -32.02 -25.11
CA PRO A 16 -43.93 -31.17 -24.91
C PRO A 16 -44.21 -30.01 -23.96
N GLU A 17 -45.41 -29.45 -23.98
CA GLU A 17 -45.81 -28.36 -23.08
C GLU A 17 -45.81 -28.81 -21.61
N LEU A 18 -46.03 -30.11 -21.35
CA LEU A 18 -45.90 -30.74 -20.04
C LEU A 18 -44.48 -31.30 -19.80
N CYS A 19 -43.74 -31.70 -20.83
CA CYS A 19 -42.42 -32.32 -20.68
C CYS A 19 -41.27 -31.30 -20.61
N GLU A 20 -41.33 -30.23 -21.40
CA GLU A 20 -40.32 -29.16 -21.49
C GLU A 20 -40.40 -28.17 -20.33
N GLN A 21 -41.58 -28.00 -19.72
CA GLN A 21 -41.75 -27.31 -18.43
C GLN A 21 -41.36 -28.21 -17.23
N GLY A 22 -41.06 -29.49 -17.48
CA GLY A 22 -40.70 -30.45 -16.45
C GLY A 22 -41.90 -30.97 -15.64
N ASP A 23 -43.11 -30.85 -16.15
CA ASP A 23 -44.37 -31.31 -15.58
C ASP A 23 -44.61 -32.82 -15.80
N SER A 24 -43.71 -33.71 -15.34
CA SER A 24 -44.15 -35.08 -15.00
C SER A 24 -44.91 -35.04 -13.67
N ILE A 25 -45.93 -34.19 -13.58
CA ILE A 25 -46.66 -33.93 -12.36
C ILE A 25 -47.77 -34.96 -12.17
N PHE A 26 -48.34 -35.46 -13.26
CA PHE A 26 -49.44 -36.40 -13.18
C PHE A 26 -48.89 -37.81 -13.00
N THR A 27 -49.14 -38.36 -11.82
CA THR A 27 -48.95 -39.77 -11.54
C THR A 27 -49.80 -40.63 -12.48
N PRO A 28 -49.39 -41.89 -12.77
CA PRO A 28 -50.23 -42.82 -13.51
C PRO A 28 -51.65 -42.92 -12.95
N GLU A 29 -51.79 -42.85 -11.63
CA GLU A 29 -53.07 -42.86 -10.93
C GLU A 29 -53.92 -41.60 -11.22
N GLU A 30 -53.30 -40.42 -11.31
CA GLU A 30 -54.00 -39.18 -11.68
C GLU A 30 -54.43 -39.18 -13.15
N LEU A 31 -53.60 -39.67 -14.06
CA LEU A 31 -53.96 -39.80 -15.48
C LEU A 31 -55.10 -40.80 -15.67
N GLN A 32 -55.07 -41.90 -14.92
CA GLN A 32 -56.17 -42.87 -14.88
C GLN A 32 -57.46 -42.25 -14.30
N ALA A 33 -57.36 -41.48 -13.20
CA ALA A 33 -58.52 -40.81 -12.61
C ALA A 33 -59.10 -39.72 -13.53
N ALA A 34 -58.25 -38.99 -14.25
CA ALA A 34 -58.65 -38.04 -15.28
C ALA A 34 -59.32 -38.75 -16.47
N PHE A 35 -58.76 -39.87 -16.92
CA PHE A 35 -59.35 -40.65 -18.01
C PHE A 35 -60.71 -41.23 -17.63
N LYS A 36 -60.90 -41.69 -16.39
CA LYS A 36 -62.22 -42.12 -15.88
C LYS A 36 -63.28 -41.02 -15.91
N ARG A 37 -62.88 -39.74 -15.89
CA ARG A 37 -63.80 -38.60 -16.06
C ARG A 37 -64.15 -38.33 -17.53
N LEU A 38 -63.33 -38.80 -18.47
CA LEU A 38 -63.57 -38.62 -19.90
C LEU A 38 -64.78 -39.41 -20.40
N GLY A 39 -65.07 -40.58 -19.84
CA GLY A 39 -66.19 -41.44 -20.23
C GLY A 39 -67.38 -41.39 -19.26
N SER A 40 -68.59 -41.63 -19.76
CA SER A 40 -69.83 -41.72 -18.97
C SER A 40 -70.01 -43.06 -18.23
N GLN A 41 -69.18 -44.05 -18.56
CA GLN A 41 -69.13 -45.37 -17.94
C GLN A 41 -67.74 -45.65 -17.39
N SER A 42 -67.66 -46.45 -16.32
CA SER A 42 -66.41 -46.85 -15.65
C SER A 42 -65.54 -47.82 -16.47
N GLY A 43 -65.52 -47.70 -17.79
CA GLY A 43 -64.80 -48.57 -18.72
C GLY A 43 -63.46 -48.00 -19.17
N SER A 44 -62.63 -48.85 -19.77
CA SER A 44 -61.29 -48.52 -20.27
C SER A 44 -61.26 -47.73 -21.60
N GLU A 45 -62.41 -47.21 -22.04
CA GLU A 45 -62.59 -46.56 -23.34
C GLU A 45 -63.49 -45.33 -23.22
N ALA A 46 -63.16 -44.25 -23.94
CA ALA A 46 -64.00 -43.06 -24.11
C ALA A 46 -64.41 -42.94 -25.58
N THR A 47 -65.68 -42.62 -25.86
CA THR A 47 -66.15 -42.36 -27.23
C THR A 47 -65.61 -41.04 -27.77
N LYS A 48 -65.63 -40.88 -29.10
CA LYS A 48 -65.24 -39.62 -29.76
C LYS A 48 -66.05 -38.44 -29.24
N GLU A 49 -67.36 -38.61 -29.11
CA GLU A 49 -68.28 -37.58 -28.65
C GLU A 49 -67.97 -37.17 -27.20
N GLU A 50 -67.72 -38.14 -26.32
CA GLU A 50 -67.32 -37.89 -24.92
C GLU A 50 -65.97 -37.18 -24.82
N PHE A 51 -64.98 -37.59 -25.60
CA PHE A 51 -63.68 -36.93 -25.66
C PHE A 51 -63.80 -35.49 -26.16
N LEU A 52 -64.58 -35.25 -27.23
CA LEU A 52 -64.80 -33.91 -27.78
C LEU A 52 -65.60 -33.01 -26.84
N ASP A 53 -66.49 -33.56 -26.01
CA ASP A 53 -67.26 -32.78 -25.04
C ASP A 53 -66.36 -32.07 -24.02
N HIS A 54 -65.19 -32.65 -23.69
CA HIS A 54 -64.21 -32.03 -22.79
C HIS A 54 -63.53 -30.77 -23.35
N PHE A 55 -63.60 -30.57 -24.66
CA PHE A 55 -63.10 -29.35 -25.32
C PHE A 55 -64.17 -28.27 -25.46
N ARG A 56 -65.45 -28.60 -25.18
CA ARG A 56 -66.53 -27.62 -25.22
C ARG A 56 -66.46 -26.73 -23.99
N ARG A 57 -66.21 -25.43 -24.22
CA ARG A 57 -66.33 -24.43 -23.17
C ARG A 57 -67.80 -24.13 -22.96
N LYS A 58 -68.26 -24.28 -21.73
CA LYS A 58 -69.63 -23.97 -21.34
C LYS A 58 -69.63 -22.84 -20.32
N TYR A 59 -70.68 -22.03 -20.34
CA TYR A 59 -70.96 -21.03 -19.32
C TYR A 59 -72.27 -21.35 -18.62
N VAL A 60 -72.39 -20.95 -17.36
CA VAL A 60 -73.67 -20.87 -16.66
C VAL A 60 -74.04 -19.42 -16.47
N CYS A 61 -75.28 -19.07 -16.78
CA CYS A 61 -75.83 -17.75 -16.53
C CYS A 61 -76.00 -17.53 -15.02
N SER A 62 -75.20 -16.65 -14.41
CA SER A 62 -75.28 -16.34 -12.98
C SER A 62 -76.45 -15.41 -12.67
N THR A 63 -76.67 -14.41 -13.52
CA THR A 63 -77.75 -13.42 -13.37
C THR A 63 -78.38 -13.18 -14.74
N GLY A 64 -79.71 -13.00 -14.77
CA GLY A 64 -80.43 -12.89 -16.03
C GLY A 64 -79.90 -11.79 -16.95
N VAL A 65 -79.57 -12.16 -18.18
CA VAL A 65 -78.89 -11.32 -19.16
C VAL A 65 -79.51 -11.50 -20.55
N SER A 66 -79.53 -10.45 -21.36
CA SER A 66 -80.05 -10.53 -22.73
C SER A 66 -79.02 -11.13 -23.68
N MET A 67 -79.46 -12.09 -24.50
CA MET A 67 -78.76 -12.60 -25.66
C MET A 67 -79.20 -11.80 -26.89
N THR A 68 -78.26 -11.27 -27.68
CA THR A 68 -78.55 -10.44 -28.86
C THR A 68 -78.01 -11.04 -30.15
N GLU A 69 -78.59 -10.70 -31.29
CA GLU A 69 -78.20 -11.25 -32.60
C GLU A 69 -76.77 -10.83 -33.00
N GLY A 70 -76.34 -9.63 -32.61
CA GLY A 70 -75.02 -9.08 -32.94
C GLY A 70 -74.15 -8.75 -31.74
N LEU A 71 -72.84 -8.56 -31.99
CA LEU A 71 -71.81 -8.23 -31.00
C LEU A 71 -72.03 -6.86 -30.33
N ALA A 72 -72.60 -5.88 -31.02
CA ALA A 72 -72.94 -4.58 -30.41
C ALA A 72 -74.21 -4.68 -29.55
N VAL A 73 -74.13 -4.26 -28.28
CA VAL A 73 -75.32 -4.22 -27.40
C VAL A 73 -76.24 -3.07 -27.78
N LYS A 74 -75.67 -1.91 -28.17
CA LYS A 74 -76.43 -0.72 -28.55
C LYS A 74 -77.08 -0.92 -29.92
N GLY A 75 -78.41 -0.96 -29.96
CA GLY A 75 -79.18 -1.20 -31.19
C GLY A 75 -79.32 -2.68 -31.58
N GLY A 76 -78.74 -3.60 -30.81
CA GLY A 76 -78.86 -5.04 -31.05
C GLY A 76 -80.26 -5.57 -30.71
N LYS A 77 -80.86 -6.35 -31.61
CA LYS A 77 -82.12 -7.05 -31.34
C LYS A 77 -81.89 -8.16 -30.31
N THR A 78 -82.76 -8.23 -29.31
CA THR A 78 -82.72 -9.28 -28.27
C THR A 78 -83.32 -10.58 -28.84
N VAL A 79 -82.51 -11.63 -28.92
CA VAL A 79 -82.92 -12.99 -29.31
C VAL A 79 -83.77 -13.62 -28.20
N ARG A 80 -83.29 -13.49 -26.96
CA ARG A 80 -83.99 -13.92 -25.74
C ARG A 80 -83.34 -13.34 -24.50
N LYS A 81 -84.04 -13.44 -23.36
CA LYS A 81 -83.46 -13.21 -22.03
C LYS A 81 -83.12 -14.56 -21.41
N LEU A 82 -81.86 -14.71 -21.01
CA LEU A 82 -81.39 -15.88 -20.28
C LEU A 82 -81.77 -15.73 -18.81
N GLN A 83 -82.19 -16.83 -18.19
CA GLN A 83 -82.44 -16.91 -16.76
C GLN A 83 -81.19 -17.41 -16.02
N ALA A 84 -81.12 -17.13 -14.73
CA ALA A 84 -80.08 -17.69 -13.89
C ALA A 84 -80.12 -19.23 -13.96
N ASN A 85 -78.94 -19.85 -14.02
CA ASN A 85 -78.66 -21.27 -14.17
C ASN A 85 -78.87 -21.88 -15.56
N GLU A 86 -79.14 -21.08 -16.60
CA GLU A 86 -79.10 -21.60 -17.97
C GLU A 86 -77.67 -21.87 -18.40
N VAL A 87 -77.44 -23.04 -19.02
CA VAL A 87 -76.14 -23.46 -19.55
C VAL A 87 -76.04 -23.06 -21.02
N LEU A 88 -74.89 -22.49 -21.39
CA LEU A 88 -74.56 -22.02 -22.72
C LEU A 88 -73.30 -22.71 -23.21
N GLU A 89 -73.30 -23.21 -24.44
CA GLU A 89 -72.10 -23.70 -25.12
C GLU A 89 -71.45 -22.56 -25.89
N GLU A 90 -70.17 -22.28 -25.62
CA GLU A 90 -69.37 -21.29 -26.33
C GLU A 90 -69.21 -21.70 -27.80
N LEU A 91 -69.50 -20.77 -28.71
CA LEU A 91 -69.33 -20.97 -30.15
C LEU A 91 -68.14 -20.15 -30.70
N GLU A 92 -67.90 -18.97 -30.12
CA GLU A 92 -66.79 -18.09 -30.48
C GLU A 92 -66.16 -17.51 -29.21
N GLU A 93 -64.85 -17.27 -29.25
CA GLU A 93 -64.10 -16.74 -28.11
C GLU A 93 -64.63 -15.37 -27.66
N PRO A 94 -64.48 -15.00 -26.37
CA PRO A 94 -64.91 -13.70 -25.89
C PRO A 94 -64.27 -12.53 -26.65
N MET A 95 -65.10 -11.67 -27.23
CA MET A 95 -64.69 -10.47 -27.97
C MET A 95 -65.22 -9.21 -27.31
N LYS A 96 -64.48 -8.11 -27.46
CA LYS A 96 -64.87 -6.82 -26.91
C LYS A 96 -65.84 -6.10 -27.85
N ASP A 97 -67.03 -5.74 -27.35
CA ASP A 97 -67.93 -4.80 -28.02
C ASP A 97 -67.26 -3.41 -28.02
N GLN A 98 -66.90 -2.91 -29.20
CA GLN A 98 -66.22 -1.62 -29.36
C GLN A 98 -67.09 -0.42 -28.94
N THR A 99 -68.42 -0.61 -28.83
CA THR A 99 -69.37 0.45 -28.52
C THR A 99 -69.44 0.76 -27.03
N LEU A 100 -69.46 -0.28 -26.18
CA LEU A 100 -69.61 -0.17 -24.73
C LEU A 100 -68.40 -0.71 -23.94
N GLY A 101 -67.41 -1.28 -24.63
CA GLY A 101 -66.21 -1.87 -24.04
C GLY A 101 -66.44 -3.20 -23.32
N LEU A 102 -67.62 -3.80 -23.46
CA LEU A 102 -68.04 -5.02 -22.76
C LEU A 102 -67.46 -6.26 -23.43
N MET A 103 -66.97 -7.23 -22.65
CA MET A 103 -66.61 -8.55 -23.16
C MET A 103 -67.88 -9.37 -23.40
N ARG A 104 -68.02 -9.89 -24.61
CA ARG A 104 -69.18 -10.66 -25.04
C ARG A 104 -68.74 -11.96 -25.69
N VAL A 105 -69.49 -13.01 -25.42
CA VAL A 105 -69.26 -14.34 -25.98
C VAL A 105 -70.44 -14.71 -26.86
N LYS A 106 -70.19 -15.30 -28.02
CA LYS A 106 -71.25 -15.92 -28.81
C LYS A 106 -71.45 -17.33 -28.30
N ALA A 107 -72.67 -17.66 -27.88
CA ALA A 107 -72.96 -18.96 -27.30
C ALA A 107 -74.34 -19.47 -27.72
N ARG A 108 -74.50 -20.80 -27.71
CA ARG A 108 -75.77 -21.51 -27.90
C ARG A 108 -76.36 -21.88 -26.54
N ALA A 109 -77.60 -21.48 -26.27
CA ALA A 109 -78.29 -21.92 -25.06
C ALA A 109 -78.72 -23.39 -25.18
N GLU A 110 -78.33 -24.24 -24.23
CA GLU A 110 -78.71 -25.66 -24.23
C GLU A 110 -80.23 -25.85 -24.07
N LYS A 111 -80.92 -24.91 -23.42
CA LYS A 111 -82.34 -24.99 -23.10
C LYS A 111 -83.26 -25.00 -24.33
N ASP A 112 -82.94 -24.21 -25.35
CA ASP A 112 -83.80 -24.01 -26.54
C ASP A 112 -83.01 -23.95 -27.86
N GLY A 113 -81.70 -24.17 -27.83
CA GLY A 113 -80.82 -24.17 -28.99
C GLY A 113 -80.57 -22.79 -29.60
N LYS A 114 -81.07 -21.69 -29.00
CA LYS A 114 -80.89 -20.34 -29.57
C LYS A 114 -79.47 -19.85 -29.40
N GLU A 115 -78.95 -19.22 -30.45
CA GLU A 115 -77.59 -18.69 -30.51
C GLU A 115 -77.59 -17.16 -30.51
N GLY A 116 -76.58 -16.57 -29.89
CA GLY A 116 -76.38 -15.13 -29.93
C GLY A 116 -75.24 -14.67 -29.03
N TYR A 117 -75.03 -13.37 -28.96
CA TYR A 117 -74.00 -12.74 -28.15
C TYR A 117 -74.53 -12.39 -26.75
N ILE A 118 -73.73 -12.68 -25.73
CA ILE A 118 -74.07 -12.46 -24.32
C ILE A 118 -72.89 -11.77 -23.64
N THR A 119 -73.19 -10.78 -22.81
CA THR A 119 -72.17 -10.07 -22.01
C THR A 119 -71.67 -10.98 -20.89
N LEU A 120 -70.35 -11.13 -20.74
CA LEU A 120 -69.76 -11.93 -19.66
C LEU A 120 -69.88 -11.22 -18.30
N ALA A 121 -69.52 -9.94 -18.25
CA ALA A 121 -69.62 -9.10 -17.07
C ALA A 121 -69.98 -7.65 -17.46
N GLY A 122 -70.81 -7.00 -16.65
CA GLY A 122 -71.21 -5.61 -16.84
C GLY A 122 -70.17 -4.60 -16.31
N ASN A 123 -70.29 -3.34 -16.73
CA ASN A 123 -69.36 -2.26 -16.36
C ASN A 123 -69.34 -1.92 -14.85
N GLN A 124 -70.35 -2.37 -14.09
CA GLN A 124 -70.43 -2.19 -12.63
C GLN A 124 -69.97 -3.44 -11.85
N GLY A 125 -69.32 -4.41 -12.52
CA GLY A 125 -68.78 -5.61 -11.89
C GLY A 125 -69.74 -6.79 -11.77
N THR A 126 -71.00 -6.66 -12.20
CA THR A 126 -71.95 -7.79 -12.22
C THR A 126 -71.51 -8.85 -13.23
N VAL A 127 -71.19 -10.06 -12.76
CA VAL A 127 -70.88 -11.22 -13.61
C VAL A 127 -72.19 -11.86 -14.06
N TYR A 128 -72.39 -11.96 -15.37
CA TYR A 128 -73.58 -12.56 -15.95
C TYR A 128 -73.34 -13.99 -16.38
N LEU A 129 -72.15 -14.32 -16.87
CA LEU A 129 -71.76 -15.67 -17.27
C LEU A 129 -70.51 -16.10 -16.51
N GLU A 130 -70.59 -17.25 -15.85
CA GLU A 130 -69.46 -17.91 -15.20
C GLU A 130 -69.08 -19.18 -15.99
N PRO A 131 -67.79 -19.54 -16.06
CA PRO A 131 -67.39 -20.82 -16.62
C PRO A 131 -68.14 -21.98 -15.93
N TYR A 132 -68.73 -22.85 -16.73
CA TYR A 132 -69.42 -24.04 -16.23
C TYR A 132 -68.39 -25.11 -15.90
N SER A 133 -68.53 -25.73 -14.73
CA SER A 133 -67.92 -27.03 -14.46
C SER A 133 -68.96 -27.98 -13.86
N PRO A 134 -68.86 -29.30 -14.12
CA PRO A 134 -69.75 -30.28 -13.50
C PRO A 134 -69.75 -30.21 -11.96
N PHE A 135 -68.59 -29.86 -11.37
CA PHE A 135 -68.44 -29.67 -9.94
C PHE A 135 -69.19 -28.42 -9.43
N ALA A 136 -68.94 -27.25 -10.02
CA ALA A 136 -69.63 -26.00 -9.63
C ALA A 136 -71.14 -26.10 -9.84
N ALA A 137 -71.59 -26.81 -10.88
CA ALA A 137 -73.01 -27.09 -11.11
C ALA A 137 -73.60 -28.03 -10.05
N CYS A 138 -72.83 -29.01 -9.55
CA CYS A 138 -73.23 -29.85 -8.42
C CYS A 138 -73.33 -29.02 -7.13
N GLU A 139 -72.31 -28.22 -6.84
CA GLU A 139 -72.25 -27.33 -5.68
C GLU A 139 -73.44 -26.37 -5.64
N LYS A 140 -73.71 -25.64 -6.72
CA LYS A 140 -74.87 -24.74 -6.84
C LYS A 140 -76.22 -25.46 -6.68
N ARG A 141 -76.33 -26.72 -7.14
CA ARG A 141 -77.55 -27.53 -6.92
C ARG A 141 -77.74 -27.90 -5.45
N VAL A 142 -76.67 -28.33 -4.78
CA VAL A 142 -76.68 -28.66 -3.35
C VAL A 142 -77.01 -27.42 -2.52
N GLU A 143 -76.37 -26.28 -2.80
CA GLU A 143 -76.64 -25.01 -2.11
C GLU A 143 -78.10 -24.59 -2.25
N ARG A 144 -78.66 -24.68 -3.46
CA ARG A 144 -80.07 -24.38 -3.69
C ARG A 144 -80.99 -25.29 -2.89
N ALA A 145 -80.76 -26.60 -2.94
CA ALA A 145 -81.53 -27.56 -2.17
C ALA A 145 -81.46 -27.27 -0.66
N LEU A 146 -80.29 -26.87 -0.14
CA LEU A 146 -80.14 -26.46 1.26
C LEU A 146 -80.95 -25.20 1.60
N VAL A 147 -80.98 -24.20 0.70
CA VAL A 147 -81.78 -22.99 0.87
C VAL A 147 -83.28 -23.30 0.85
N GLU A 148 -83.73 -24.12 -0.10
CA GLU A 148 -85.14 -24.55 -0.20
C GLU A 148 -85.58 -25.29 1.06
N VAL A 149 -84.78 -26.26 1.53
CA VAL A 149 -85.06 -26.98 2.78
C VAL A 149 -85.06 -26.03 3.98
N TYR A 150 -84.11 -25.11 4.07
CA TYR A 150 -84.07 -24.09 5.14
C TYR A 150 -85.33 -23.23 5.16
N GLN A 151 -85.81 -22.77 3.99
CA GLN A 151 -87.02 -21.96 3.87
C GLN A 151 -88.26 -22.74 4.30
N VAL A 152 -88.43 -23.97 3.80
CA VAL A 152 -89.59 -24.82 4.13
C VAL A 152 -89.62 -25.15 5.63
N VAL A 153 -88.48 -25.52 6.21
CA VAL A 153 -88.37 -25.78 7.65
C VAL A 153 -88.67 -24.51 8.46
N GLY A 154 -88.11 -23.36 8.09
CA GLY A 154 -88.37 -22.10 8.78
C GLY A 154 -89.83 -21.65 8.71
N GLN A 155 -90.49 -21.84 7.56
CA GLN A 155 -91.93 -21.58 7.41
C GLN A 155 -92.76 -22.52 8.29
N THR A 156 -92.40 -23.80 8.34
CA THR A 156 -93.11 -24.82 9.14
C THR A 156 -92.99 -24.55 10.64
N VAL A 157 -91.78 -24.19 11.12
CA VAL A 157 -91.56 -23.77 12.52
C VAL A 157 -92.44 -22.57 12.87
N LYS A 158 -92.37 -21.51 12.06
CA LYS A 158 -93.15 -20.28 12.29
C LYS A 158 -94.66 -20.56 12.33
N TYR A 159 -95.15 -21.40 11.41
CA TYR A 159 -96.57 -21.74 11.35
C TYR A 159 -97.01 -22.47 12.63
N ILE A 160 -96.26 -23.47 13.08
CA ILE A 160 -96.59 -24.24 14.29
C ILE A 160 -96.54 -23.32 15.53
N ASP A 161 -95.49 -22.50 15.66
CA ASP A 161 -95.38 -21.56 16.79
C ASP A 161 -96.53 -20.56 16.82
N GLN A 162 -96.87 -19.98 15.66
CA GLN A 162 -98.00 -19.07 15.53
C GLN A 162 -99.31 -19.73 15.94
N LYS A 163 -99.60 -20.94 15.45
CA LYS A 163 -100.85 -21.65 15.80
C LYS A 163 -100.92 -22.06 17.26
N VAL A 164 -99.80 -22.43 17.88
CA VAL A 164 -99.77 -22.70 19.32
C VAL A 164 -99.99 -21.42 20.14
N GLU A 165 -99.47 -20.28 19.68
CA GLU A 165 -99.66 -18.99 20.36
C GLU A 165 -101.09 -18.43 20.20
N GLU A 166 -101.70 -18.54 19.01
CA GLU A 166 -103.11 -18.18 18.76
C GLU A 166 -104.06 -18.93 19.73
N LEU A 167 -103.70 -20.16 20.10
CA LEU A 167 -104.48 -21.01 21.02
C LEU A 167 -104.05 -20.86 22.48
N ARG A 168 -103.19 -19.90 22.83
CA ARG A 168 -102.60 -19.79 24.18
C ARG A 168 -103.64 -19.65 25.30
N GLY A 169 -104.70 -18.88 25.07
CA GLY A 169 -105.76 -18.61 26.05
C GLY A 169 -106.80 -19.72 26.22
N VAL A 170 -106.81 -20.74 25.35
CA VAL A 170 -107.79 -21.83 25.37
C VAL A 170 -107.42 -22.86 26.43
N LYS A 171 -108.32 -23.12 27.41
CA LYS A 171 -108.05 -23.98 28.58
C LYS A 171 -108.81 -25.32 28.61
N ALA A 172 -109.89 -25.48 27.84
CA ALA A 172 -110.69 -26.71 27.78
C ALA A 172 -111.43 -26.85 26.43
N GLY A 173 -111.91 -28.06 26.13
CA GLY A 173 -112.66 -28.38 24.91
C GLY A 173 -111.78 -28.74 23.69
N PRO A 174 -112.38 -29.00 22.52
CA PRO A 174 -111.69 -29.54 21.33
C PRO A 174 -110.50 -28.68 20.83
N LEU A 175 -110.55 -27.36 21.04
CA LEU A 175 -109.46 -26.47 20.69
C LEU A 175 -108.26 -26.56 21.66
N ALA A 176 -108.48 -26.94 22.92
CA ALA A 176 -107.38 -27.24 23.87
C ALA A 176 -106.65 -28.53 23.49
N GLU A 177 -107.39 -29.55 23.02
CA GLU A 177 -106.83 -30.79 22.47
C GLU A 177 -106.02 -30.52 21.20
N THR A 178 -106.53 -29.67 20.31
CA THR A 178 -105.83 -29.25 19.08
C THR A 178 -104.51 -28.53 19.40
N LYS A 179 -104.51 -27.64 20.41
CA LYS A 179 -103.29 -26.99 20.91
C LYS A 179 -102.29 -28.01 21.46
N ALA A 180 -102.74 -29.00 22.23
CA ALA A 180 -101.88 -30.05 22.77
C ALA A 180 -101.24 -30.89 21.64
N GLU A 181 -102.00 -31.26 20.62
CA GLU A 181 -101.48 -31.97 19.44
C GLU A 181 -100.51 -31.10 18.62
N MET A 182 -100.81 -29.81 18.41
CA MET A 182 -99.89 -28.89 17.73
C MET A 182 -98.59 -28.67 18.53
N ALA A 183 -98.67 -28.62 19.87
CA ALA A 183 -97.49 -28.53 20.73
C ALA A 183 -96.60 -29.79 20.62
N LYS A 184 -97.18 -30.98 20.43
CA LYS A 184 -96.44 -32.23 20.19
C LYS A 184 -95.69 -32.25 18.85
N LEU A 185 -96.04 -31.38 17.90
CA LEU A 185 -95.30 -31.25 16.63
C LEU A 185 -94.01 -30.43 16.77
N LYS A 186 -93.89 -29.55 17.79
CA LYS A 186 -92.70 -28.71 17.98
C LYS A 186 -91.38 -29.51 18.08
N PRO A 187 -91.28 -30.58 18.91
CA PRO A 187 -90.05 -31.38 18.99
C PRO A 187 -89.66 -32.02 17.65
N ARG A 188 -90.64 -32.46 16.84
CA ARG A 188 -90.39 -33.10 15.54
C ARG A 188 -89.83 -32.10 14.52
N VAL A 189 -90.38 -30.90 14.46
CA VAL A 189 -89.88 -29.87 13.54
C VAL A 189 -88.52 -29.32 13.99
N ASN A 190 -88.30 -29.19 15.30
CA ASN A 190 -86.97 -28.86 15.83
C ASN A 190 -85.92 -29.93 15.45
N GLN A 191 -86.27 -31.21 15.48
CA GLN A 191 -85.36 -32.28 15.05
C GLN A 191 -84.99 -32.16 13.56
N VAL A 192 -85.96 -31.83 12.69
CA VAL A 192 -85.69 -31.58 11.26
C VAL A 192 -84.83 -30.32 11.08
N GLN A 193 -85.06 -29.28 11.88
CA GLN A 193 -84.25 -28.06 11.87
C GLN A 193 -82.79 -28.34 12.27
N SER A 194 -82.56 -29.14 13.31
CA SER A 194 -81.21 -29.58 13.70
C SER A 194 -80.55 -30.42 12.60
N ALA A 195 -81.26 -31.39 12.02
CA ALA A 195 -80.72 -32.21 10.92
C ALA A 195 -80.36 -31.37 9.68
N GLN A 196 -81.15 -30.34 9.37
CA GLN A 196 -80.88 -29.38 8.30
C GLN A 196 -79.62 -28.56 8.59
N GLN A 197 -79.43 -28.09 9.83
CA GLN A 197 -78.22 -27.37 10.24
C GLN A 197 -76.97 -28.25 10.17
N ASP A 198 -77.06 -29.50 10.61
CA ASP A 198 -75.98 -30.48 10.52
C ASP A 198 -75.58 -30.77 9.07
N LEU A 199 -76.56 -30.94 8.18
CA LEU A 199 -76.31 -31.14 6.76
C LEU A 199 -75.60 -29.92 6.15
N LYS A 200 -76.06 -28.71 6.46
CA LYS A 200 -75.42 -27.47 6.00
C LYS A 200 -73.95 -27.39 6.48
N LYS A 201 -73.68 -27.77 7.72
CA LYS A 201 -72.32 -27.81 8.29
C LYS A 201 -71.43 -28.78 7.53
N LYS A 202 -71.89 -30.02 7.31
CA LYS A 202 -71.15 -31.06 6.56
C LYS A 202 -70.82 -30.63 5.13
N VAL A 203 -71.76 -29.99 4.44
CA VAL A 203 -71.52 -29.47 3.08
C VAL A 203 -70.44 -28.39 3.09
N SER A 204 -70.50 -27.46 4.05
CA SER A 204 -69.49 -26.41 4.19
C SER A 204 -68.09 -26.97 4.53
N GLU A 205 -68.01 -27.98 5.40
CA GLU A 205 -66.75 -28.68 5.72
C GLU A 205 -66.18 -29.39 4.49
N ALA A 206 -67.03 -30.07 3.69
CA ALA A 206 -66.60 -30.71 2.45
C ALA A 206 -66.11 -29.70 1.39
N GLN A 207 -66.80 -28.56 1.23
CA GLN A 207 -66.37 -27.47 0.36
C GLN A 207 -65.01 -26.91 0.79
N LYS A 208 -64.82 -26.68 2.09
CA LYS A 208 -63.55 -26.21 2.67
C LYS A 208 -62.43 -27.21 2.41
N GLN A 209 -62.65 -28.49 2.68
CA GLN A 209 -61.65 -29.54 2.47
C GLN A 209 -61.26 -29.66 0.99
N HIS A 210 -62.22 -29.56 0.07
CA HIS A 210 -61.94 -29.59 -1.35
C HIS A 210 -61.04 -28.43 -1.78
N LYS A 211 -61.33 -27.22 -1.30
CA LYS A 211 -60.50 -26.03 -1.55
C LYS A 211 -59.09 -26.20 -1.00
N GLU A 212 -58.95 -26.66 0.24
CA GLU A 212 -57.65 -26.93 0.87
C GLU A 212 -56.84 -27.99 0.10
N ASN A 213 -57.49 -29.04 -0.40
CA ASN A 213 -56.83 -30.06 -1.22
C ASN A 213 -56.34 -29.50 -2.56
N ILE A 214 -57.14 -28.68 -3.25
CA ILE A 214 -56.73 -28.03 -4.51
C ILE A 214 -55.55 -27.09 -4.27
N GLU A 215 -55.61 -26.26 -3.22
CA GLU A 215 -54.52 -25.34 -2.87
C GLU A 215 -53.25 -26.09 -2.44
N GLY A 216 -53.40 -27.19 -1.70
CA GLY A 216 -52.31 -28.08 -1.31
C GLY A 216 -51.62 -28.71 -2.52
N GLU A 217 -52.39 -29.19 -3.51
CA GLU A 217 -51.85 -29.79 -4.72
C GLU A 217 -51.15 -28.74 -5.60
N LYS A 218 -51.73 -27.55 -5.77
CA LYS A 218 -51.06 -26.42 -6.45
C LYS A 218 -49.72 -26.09 -5.80
N ARG A 219 -49.66 -26.03 -4.47
CA ARG A 219 -48.42 -25.78 -3.73
C ARG A 219 -47.39 -26.89 -3.94
N ARG A 220 -47.79 -28.16 -3.90
CA ARG A 220 -46.90 -29.30 -4.14
C ARG A 220 -46.27 -29.23 -5.54
N ARG A 221 -47.07 -28.89 -6.57
CA ARG A 221 -46.61 -28.73 -7.95
C ARG A 221 -45.58 -27.61 -8.09
N GLN A 222 -45.88 -26.44 -7.52
CA GLN A 222 -44.94 -25.32 -7.53
C GLN A 222 -43.63 -25.68 -6.82
N GLU A 223 -43.67 -26.36 -5.68
CA GLU A 223 -42.46 -26.77 -4.95
C GLU A 223 -41.61 -27.79 -5.75
N ALA A 224 -42.23 -28.68 -6.52
CA ALA A 224 -41.53 -29.60 -7.40
C ALA A 224 -40.80 -28.88 -8.54
N ILE A 225 -41.45 -27.88 -9.17
CA ILE A 225 -40.86 -27.02 -10.20
C ILE A 225 -39.68 -26.24 -9.61
N ASP A 226 -39.90 -25.55 -8.48
CA ASP A 226 -38.87 -24.77 -7.79
C ASP A 226 -37.65 -25.64 -7.42
N ARG A 227 -37.88 -26.88 -6.97
CA ARG A 227 -36.82 -27.83 -6.64
C ARG A 227 -36.03 -28.27 -7.86
N ARG A 228 -36.68 -28.49 -9.00
CA ARG A 228 -36.01 -28.86 -10.26
C ARG A 228 -35.15 -27.70 -10.79
N THR A 229 -35.71 -26.49 -10.81
CA THR A 229 -34.99 -25.27 -11.22
C THR A 229 -33.80 -24.99 -10.32
N ALA A 230 -34.00 -25.05 -8.99
CA ALA A 230 -32.94 -24.94 -8.00
C ALA A 230 -31.82 -25.98 -8.24
N LYS A 231 -32.19 -27.23 -8.54
CA LYS A 231 -31.22 -28.29 -8.83
C LYS A 231 -30.40 -27.99 -10.09
N THR A 232 -31.04 -27.61 -11.21
CA THR A 232 -30.33 -27.28 -12.45
C THR A 232 -29.33 -26.14 -12.26
N MET A 233 -29.69 -25.10 -11.48
CA MET A 233 -28.79 -23.99 -11.14
C MET A 233 -27.56 -24.48 -10.35
N ILE A 234 -27.77 -25.34 -9.35
CA ILE A 234 -26.68 -25.90 -8.53
C ILE A 234 -25.79 -26.80 -9.37
N ASP A 235 -26.36 -27.67 -10.20
CA ASP A 235 -25.62 -28.64 -11.02
C ASP A 235 -24.71 -27.90 -12.03
N SER A 236 -25.25 -26.89 -12.72
CA SER A 236 -24.49 -26.02 -13.64
C SER A 236 -23.32 -25.31 -12.94
N ALA A 237 -23.58 -24.67 -11.79
CA ALA A 237 -22.55 -23.99 -11.02
C ALA A 237 -21.48 -24.97 -10.47
N THR A 238 -21.89 -26.18 -10.11
CA THR A 238 -21.00 -27.24 -9.61
C THR A 238 -20.11 -27.79 -10.72
N GLU A 239 -20.63 -27.98 -11.93
CA GLU A 239 -19.83 -28.43 -13.07
C GLU A 239 -18.75 -27.40 -13.44
N SER A 240 -19.11 -26.12 -13.48
CA SER A 240 -18.16 -25.02 -13.69
C SER A 240 -17.08 -24.99 -12.59
N MET A 241 -17.48 -25.18 -11.32
CA MET A 241 -16.55 -25.25 -10.20
C MET A 241 -15.56 -26.41 -10.33
N ASN A 242 -16.01 -27.57 -10.79
CA ASN A 242 -15.16 -28.75 -10.94
C ASN A 242 -14.11 -28.54 -12.05
N LYS A 243 -14.50 -27.92 -13.18
CA LYS A 243 -13.57 -27.54 -14.26
C LYS A 243 -12.49 -26.58 -13.76
N LEU A 244 -12.87 -25.57 -12.97
CA LEU A 244 -11.89 -24.64 -12.37
C LEU A 244 -10.99 -25.34 -11.35
N GLN A 245 -11.53 -26.26 -10.54
CA GLN A 245 -10.73 -27.05 -9.60
C GLN A 245 -9.65 -27.86 -10.33
N GLU A 246 -9.97 -28.52 -11.45
CA GLU A 246 -8.98 -29.25 -12.25
C GLU A 246 -7.87 -28.35 -12.78
N GLN A 247 -8.20 -27.14 -13.25
CA GLN A 247 -7.18 -26.17 -13.69
C GLN A 247 -6.31 -25.67 -12.52
N VAL A 248 -6.91 -25.41 -11.36
CA VAL A 248 -6.17 -25.05 -10.14
C VAL A 248 -5.20 -26.17 -9.75
N ASP A 249 -5.66 -27.41 -9.73
CA ASP A 249 -4.84 -28.58 -9.37
C ASP A 249 -3.75 -28.88 -10.39
N LYS A 250 -3.92 -28.43 -11.64
CA LYS A 250 -2.90 -28.52 -12.69
C LYS A 250 -1.84 -27.42 -12.59
N HIS A 251 -2.24 -26.16 -12.46
CA HIS A 251 -1.34 -25.01 -12.62
C HIS A 251 -0.67 -24.55 -11.31
N VAL A 252 -1.36 -24.68 -10.17
CA VAL A 252 -0.80 -24.25 -8.87
C VAL A 252 0.43 -25.07 -8.46
N PRO A 253 0.45 -26.41 -8.57
CA PRO A 253 1.64 -27.20 -8.21
C PRO A 253 2.85 -26.90 -9.08
N VAL A 254 2.65 -26.59 -10.37
CA VAL A 254 3.74 -26.18 -11.28
C VAL A 254 4.35 -24.87 -10.80
N ALA A 255 3.52 -23.87 -10.49
CA ALA A 255 3.99 -22.60 -9.95
C ALA A 255 4.71 -22.78 -8.61
N GLU A 256 4.20 -23.63 -7.72
CA GLU A 256 4.83 -23.92 -6.43
C GLU A 256 6.21 -24.60 -6.59
N ALA A 257 6.31 -25.58 -7.50
CA ALA A 257 7.57 -26.26 -7.80
C ALA A 257 8.62 -25.29 -8.38
N LEU A 258 8.23 -24.41 -9.30
CA LEU A 258 9.12 -23.38 -9.87
C LEU A 258 9.59 -22.37 -8.83
N VAL A 259 8.69 -21.92 -7.94
CA VAL A 259 9.06 -21.01 -6.85
C VAL A 259 10.05 -21.69 -5.88
N LYS A 260 9.82 -22.96 -5.54
CA LYS A 260 10.66 -23.69 -4.59
C LYS A 260 12.05 -24.02 -5.15
N SER A 261 12.10 -24.48 -6.40
CA SER A 261 13.36 -24.80 -7.08
C SER A 261 14.08 -23.57 -7.63
N ARG A 262 13.40 -22.42 -7.69
CA ARG A 262 13.83 -21.25 -8.47
C ARG A 262 14.12 -21.60 -9.94
N GLY A 263 13.43 -22.62 -10.47
CA GLY A 263 13.65 -23.12 -11.83
C GLY A 263 14.98 -23.85 -12.03
N ALA A 264 15.61 -24.35 -10.98
CA ALA A 264 16.90 -25.06 -11.07
C ALA A 264 16.87 -26.31 -11.98
N ASP A 265 15.69 -26.92 -12.12
CA ASP A 265 15.46 -28.11 -12.94
C ASP A 265 15.06 -27.79 -14.39
N GLU A 266 14.90 -26.51 -14.73
CA GLU A 266 14.49 -26.04 -16.05
C GLU A 266 15.70 -25.58 -16.88
N GLU A 267 15.69 -25.85 -18.18
CA GLU A 267 16.71 -25.30 -19.10
C GLU A 267 16.67 -23.76 -19.14
N ASP A 268 15.45 -23.22 -19.12
CA ASP A 268 15.17 -21.78 -19.04
C ASP A 268 14.18 -21.49 -17.91
N ALA A 269 14.72 -21.23 -16.73
CA ALA A 269 13.97 -20.91 -15.53
C ALA A 269 13.03 -19.71 -15.72
N LEU A 270 13.44 -18.69 -16.48
CA LEU A 270 12.60 -17.51 -16.69
C LEU A 270 11.41 -17.82 -17.60
N ALA A 271 11.66 -18.48 -18.73
CA ALA A 271 10.59 -18.84 -19.66
C ALA A 271 9.56 -19.77 -19.01
N ALA A 272 10.01 -20.71 -18.18
CA ALA A 272 9.13 -21.58 -17.40
C ALA A 272 8.27 -20.80 -16.40
N MET A 273 8.88 -19.85 -15.65
CA MET A 273 8.15 -18.98 -14.73
C MET A 273 7.18 -18.04 -15.44
N ASP A 274 7.56 -17.47 -16.58
CA ASP A 274 6.71 -16.58 -17.39
C ASP A 274 5.51 -17.34 -17.96
N LYS A 275 5.72 -18.58 -18.42
CA LYS A 275 4.64 -19.47 -18.87
C LYS A 275 3.69 -19.82 -17.73
N ALA A 276 4.20 -20.24 -16.56
CA ALA A 276 3.37 -20.56 -15.41
C ALA A 276 2.59 -19.34 -14.90
N ALA A 277 3.18 -18.14 -14.97
CA ALA A 277 2.50 -16.89 -14.66
C ALA A 277 1.37 -16.59 -15.66
N ALA A 278 1.61 -16.78 -16.96
CA ALA A 278 0.58 -16.62 -18.00
C ALA A 278 -0.58 -17.60 -17.82
N ASP A 279 -0.29 -18.86 -17.51
CA ASP A 279 -1.31 -19.89 -17.25
C ASP A 279 -2.18 -19.53 -16.02
N LEU A 280 -1.57 -19.08 -14.92
CA LEU A 280 -2.31 -18.62 -13.74
C LEU A 280 -3.13 -17.34 -14.02
N GLN A 281 -2.63 -16.45 -14.86
CA GLN A 281 -3.34 -15.24 -15.29
C GLN A 281 -4.59 -15.60 -16.10
N ALA A 282 -4.48 -16.54 -17.04
CA ALA A 282 -5.62 -17.04 -17.81
C ALA A 282 -6.66 -17.73 -16.90
N LEU A 283 -6.21 -18.53 -15.92
CA LEU A 283 -7.09 -19.15 -14.94
C LEU A 283 -7.82 -18.11 -14.07
N LEU A 284 -7.18 -17.01 -13.70
CA LEU A 284 -7.84 -15.91 -12.98
C LEU A 284 -8.97 -15.27 -13.81
N GLU A 285 -8.81 -15.14 -15.13
CA GLU A 285 -9.87 -14.65 -16.01
C GLU A 285 -11.06 -15.63 -16.08
N GLU A 286 -10.81 -16.94 -16.05
CA GLU A 286 -11.88 -17.95 -15.98
C GLU A 286 -12.59 -17.96 -14.62
N ILE A 287 -11.84 -17.79 -13.52
CA ILE A 287 -12.38 -17.64 -12.17
C ILE A 287 -13.29 -16.41 -12.09
N GLU A 288 -12.90 -15.28 -12.69
CA GLU A 288 -13.73 -14.07 -12.75
C GLU A 288 -15.04 -14.30 -13.50
N LYS A 289 -15.01 -15.02 -14.63
CA LYS A 289 -16.25 -15.45 -15.33
C LYS A 289 -17.11 -16.33 -14.42
N GLY A 290 -16.49 -17.23 -13.65
CA GLY A 290 -17.18 -18.03 -12.63
C GLY A 290 -17.85 -17.18 -11.55
N HIS A 291 -17.20 -16.11 -11.10
CA HIS A 291 -17.75 -15.17 -10.10
C HIS A 291 -18.97 -14.44 -10.65
N GLN A 292 -18.90 -13.99 -11.92
CA GLN A 292 -20.02 -13.35 -12.60
C GLN A 292 -21.21 -14.30 -12.78
N GLY A 293 -20.96 -15.55 -13.18
CA GLY A 293 -22.00 -16.58 -13.30
C GLY A 293 -22.70 -16.88 -11.96
N LEU A 294 -21.93 -17.08 -10.89
CA LEU A 294 -22.47 -17.29 -9.53
C LEU A 294 -23.26 -16.08 -9.01
N LYS A 295 -22.82 -14.86 -9.34
CA LYS A 295 -23.53 -13.63 -8.98
C LYS A 295 -24.89 -13.56 -9.68
N GLY A 296 -24.97 -13.95 -10.95
CA GLY A 296 -26.22 -14.06 -11.70
C GLY A 296 -27.22 -14.98 -10.99
N HIS A 297 -26.82 -16.22 -10.73
CA HIS A 297 -27.67 -17.18 -10.02
C HIS A 297 -28.09 -16.73 -8.61
N LEU A 298 -27.19 -16.05 -7.88
CA LEU A 298 -27.51 -15.53 -6.54
C LEU A 298 -28.54 -14.39 -6.56
N GLU A 299 -28.55 -13.55 -7.60
CA GLU A 299 -29.57 -12.50 -7.76
C GLU A 299 -30.94 -13.11 -8.13
N GLU A 300 -30.98 -14.17 -8.94
CA GLU A 300 -32.23 -14.89 -9.28
C GLU A 300 -32.95 -15.46 -8.05
N VAL A 301 -32.20 -15.88 -7.02
CA VAL A 301 -32.75 -16.51 -5.80
C VAL A 301 -32.78 -15.57 -4.58
N LYS A 302 -32.52 -14.28 -4.76
CA LYS A 302 -32.27 -13.33 -3.65
C LYS A 302 -33.48 -13.07 -2.76
N SER A 303 -34.67 -12.99 -3.35
CA SER A 303 -35.94 -12.74 -2.67
C SER A 303 -36.53 -13.99 -2.01
N SER A 304 -36.04 -15.18 -2.37
CA SER A 304 -36.54 -16.46 -1.87
C SER A 304 -35.96 -16.76 -0.48
N THR A 305 -36.80 -16.65 0.56
CA THR A 305 -36.41 -16.84 1.96
C THR A 305 -36.78 -18.20 2.55
N LYS A 306 -37.56 -19.02 1.82
CA LYS A 306 -38.00 -20.36 2.22
C LYS A 306 -38.05 -21.28 1.00
N GLY A 307 -38.07 -22.59 1.23
CA GLY A 307 -38.20 -23.60 0.17
C GLY A 307 -36.91 -23.88 -0.62
N PRO A 308 -37.00 -24.59 -1.76
CA PRO A 308 -35.84 -25.09 -2.50
C PRO A 308 -34.84 -24.02 -2.95
N PHE A 309 -35.29 -22.82 -3.29
CA PHE A 309 -34.40 -21.71 -3.67
C PHE A 309 -33.54 -21.20 -2.50
N SER A 310 -34.02 -21.33 -1.26
CA SER A 310 -33.21 -20.98 -0.07
C SER A 310 -32.05 -21.96 0.12
N GLU A 311 -32.29 -23.26 -0.09
CA GLU A 311 -31.25 -24.29 -0.09
C GLU A 311 -30.25 -24.08 -1.23
N ALA A 312 -30.74 -23.76 -2.43
CA ALA A 312 -29.90 -23.42 -3.58
C ALA A 312 -29.00 -22.23 -3.29
N ARG A 313 -29.54 -21.15 -2.72
CA ARG A 313 -28.76 -19.99 -2.30
C ARG A 313 -27.64 -20.36 -1.33
N SER A 314 -27.92 -21.23 -0.35
CA SER A 314 -26.89 -21.71 0.59
C SER A 314 -25.75 -22.43 -0.14
N ASN A 315 -26.07 -23.31 -1.10
CA ASN A 315 -25.06 -24.03 -1.88
C ASN A 315 -24.28 -23.10 -2.82
N LEU A 316 -24.94 -22.16 -3.50
CA LEU A 316 -24.29 -21.16 -4.35
C LEU A 316 -23.34 -20.25 -3.53
N VAL A 317 -23.70 -19.90 -2.30
CA VAL A 317 -22.80 -19.15 -1.39
C VAL A 317 -21.56 -19.98 -1.04
N LYS A 318 -21.70 -21.29 -0.76
CA LYS A 318 -20.54 -22.18 -0.52
C LYS A 318 -19.63 -22.25 -1.74
N LEU A 319 -20.20 -22.36 -2.95
CA LEU A 319 -19.45 -22.33 -4.20
C LEU A 319 -18.73 -20.99 -4.39
N LYS A 320 -19.38 -19.86 -4.09
CA LYS A 320 -18.74 -18.54 -4.14
C LYS A 320 -17.54 -18.42 -3.21
N VAL A 321 -17.63 -18.96 -1.99
CA VAL A 321 -16.51 -18.98 -1.03
C VAL A 321 -15.36 -19.84 -1.57
N ARG A 322 -15.67 -21.01 -2.13
CA ARG A 322 -14.65 -21.88 -2.76
C ARG A 322 -13.97 -21.19 -3.94
N LEU A 323 -14.71 -20.47 -4.76
CA LEU A 323 -14.17 -19.71 -5.88
C LEU A 323 -13.17 -18.64 -5.43
N GLY A 324 -13.53 -17.88 -4.40
CA GLY A 324 -12.61 -16.90 -3.79
C GLY A 324 -11.34 -17.56 -3.22
N SER A 325 -11.42 -18.81 -2.77
CA SER A 325 -10.23 -19.56 -2.34
C SER A 325 -9.30 -19.93 -3.52
N PHE A 326 -9.85 -20.20 -4.71
CA PHE A 326 -9.05 -20.43 -5.92
C PHE A 326 -8.38 -19.14 -6.38
N GLU A 327 -9.12 -18.03 -6.41
CA GLU A 327 -8.60 -16.71 -6.73
C GLU A 327 -7.41 -16.34 -5.84
N ALA A 328 -7.58 -16.47 -4.52
CA ALA A 328 -6.54 -16.17 -3.54
C ALA A 328 -5.29 -17.07 -3.72
N LYS A 329 -5.47 -18.37 -4.02
CA LYS A 329 -4.35 -19.28 -4.32
C LYS A 329 -3.61 -18.84 -5.58
N CYS A 330 -4.31 -18.61 -6.68
CA CYS A 330 -3.69 -18.19 -7.95
C CYS A 330 -2.94 -16.85 -7.79
N GLN A 331 -3.53 -15.86 -7.13
CA GLN A 331 -2.89 -14.56 -6.87
C GLN A 331 -1.63 -14.70 -6.01
N LYS A 332 -1.67 -15.53 -4.96
CA LYS A 332 -0.50 -15.81 -4.10
C LYS A 332 0.65 -16.40 -4.92
N HIS A 333 0.38 -17.43 -5.74
CA HIS A 333 1.42 -18.09 -6.53
C HIS A 333 1.93 -17.22 -7.68
N LEU A 334 1.08 -16.38 -8.28
CA LEU A 334 1.50 -15.39 -9.27
C LEU A 334 2.48 -14.36 -8.69
N ALA A 335 2.18 -13.83 -7.49
CA ALA A 335 3.09 -12.93 -6.79
C ALA A 335 4.41 -13.63 -6.41
N ALA A 336 4.33 -14.87 -5.92
CA ALA A 336 5.50 -15.68 -5.59
C ALA A 336 6.38 -15.98 -6.81
N LEU A 337 5.78 -16.30 -7.96
CA LEU A 337 6.51 -16.50 -9.23
C LEU A 337 7.25 -15.23 -9.65
N ARG A 338 6.61 -14.06 -9.59
CA ARG A 338 7.28 -12.78 -9.89
C ARG A 338 8.45 -12.52 -8.95
N GLY A 339 8.30 -12.81 -7.66
CA GLY A 339 9.36 -12.73 -6.67
C GLY A 339 10.52 -13.70 -6.97
N ALA A 340 10.22 -14.97 -7.24
CA ALA A 340 11.20 -15.99 -7.59
C ALA A 340 11.96 -15.62 -8.88
N ARG A 341 11.25 -15.15 -9.91
CA ARG A 341 11.82 -14.69 -11.18
C ARG A 341 12.85 -13.58 -10.96
N LYS A 342 12.51 -12.56 -10.16
CA LYS A 342 13.45 -11.49 -9.79
C LYS A 342 14.64 -12.02 -9.00
N GLN A 343 14.43 -13.00 -8.12
CA GLN A 343 15.52 -13.60 -7.36
C GLN A 343 16.47 -14.40 -8.25
N VAL A 344 15.99 -15.11 -9.28
CA VAL A 344 16.84 -15.82 -10.24
C VAL A 344 17.75 -14.85 -10.99
N GLU A 345 17.27 -13.66 -11.34
CA GLU A 345 18.08 -12.57 -11.92
C GLU A 345 19.18 -12.07 -10.97
N VAL A 346 18.87 -11.96 -9.67
CA VAL A 346 19.82 -11.57 -8.63
C VAL A 346 20.86 -12.68 -8.41
N ASP A 347 20.42 -13.92 -8.23
CA ASP A 347 21.31 -15.08 -8.02
C ASP A 347 22.27 -15.27 -9.20
N ALA A 348 21.80 -15.07 -10.44
CA ALA A 348 22.64 -15.13 -11.63
C ALA A 348 23.68 -14.00 -11.67
N HIS A 349 23.32 -12.79 -11.26
CA HIS A 349 24.24 -11.65 -11.14
C HIS A 349 25.27 -11.89 -10.04
N ASP A 350 24.84 -12.36 -8.86
CA ASP A 350 25.70 -12.67 -7.72
C ASP A 350 26.71 -13.77 -8.08
N ALA A 351 26.30 -14.82 -8.79
CA ALA A 351 27.21 -15.87 -9.26
C ALA A 351 28.33 -15.32 -10.15
N ILE A 352 28.02 -14.37 -11.05
CA ILE A 352 29.02 -13.70 -11.89
C ILE A 352 29.97 -12.86 -11.02
N VAL A 353 29.42 -12.11 -10.07
CA VAL A 353 30.19 -11.26 -9.15
C VAL A 353 31.13 -12.10 -8.29
N GLU A 354 30.67 -13.22 -7.75
CA GLU A 354 31.47 -14.15 -6.96
C GLU A 354 32.61 -14.75 -7.77
N ALA A 355 32.34 -15.22 -8.99
CA ALA A 355 33.37 -15.74 -9.89
C ALA A 355 34.42 -14.68 -10.25
N LEU A 356 33.97 -13.47 -10.58
CA LEU A 356 34.85 -12.32 -10.87
C LEU A 356 35.72 -11.97 -9.66
N ARG A 357 35.13 -11.83 -8.47
CA ARG A 357 35.85 -11.53 -7.22
C ARG A 357 36.88 -12.59 -6.90
N ALA A 358 36.50 -13.87 -6.97
CA ALA A 358 37.39 -14.98 -6.69
C ALA A 358 38.61 -14.96 -7.64
N HIS A 359 38.38 -14.77 -8.94
CA HIS A 359 39.45 -14.70 -9.93
C HIS A 359 40.38 -13.50 -9.72
N VAL A 360 39.81 -12.29 -9.58
CA VAL A 360 40.58 -11.05 -9.39
C VAL A 360 41.45 -11.11 -8.13
N LYS A 361 40.90 -11.64 -7.02
CA LYS A 361 41.65 -11.85 -5.78
C LYS A 361 42.75 -12.89 -5.93
N ALA A 362 42.46 -14.05 -6.52
CA ALA A 362 43.44 -15.11 -6.71
C ALA A 362 44.61 -14.71 -7.63
N ALA A 363 44.33 -13.90 -8.65
CA ALA A 363 45.33 -13.42 -9.61
C ALA A 363 46.02 -12.10 -9.19
N GLY A 364 45.60 -11.48 -8.07
CA GLY A 364 46.15 -10.20 -7.62
C GLY A 364 45.92 -9.05 -8.60
N ILE A 365 44.83 -9.10 -9.37
CA ILE A 365 44.53 -8.12 -10.41
C ILE A 365 43.95 -6.86 -9.76
N VAL A 366 44.43 -5.68 -10.18
CA VAL A 366 43.86 -4.40 -9.76
C VAL A 366 42.58 -4.13 -10.58
N PRO A 367 41.40 -3.96 -9.95
CA PRO A 367 40.12 -3.77 -10.65
C PRO A 367 40.12 -2.68 -11.73
N GLU A 368 40.78 -1.56 -11.49
CA GLU A 368 40.86 -0.43 -12.43
C GLU A 368 41.66 -0.77 -13.69
N VAL A 369 42.70 -1.60 -13.55
CA VAL A 369 43.52 -2.08 -14.67
C VAL A 369 42.70 -3.06 -15.51
N LEU A 370 41.98 -3.98 -14.86
CA LEU A 370 41.10 -4.92 -15.54
C LEU A 370 39.96 -4.21 -16.26
N PHE A 371 39.36 -3.19 -15.65
CA PHE A 371 38.35 -2.37 -16.31
C PHE A 371 38.88 -1.77 -17.61
N LYS A 372 40.06 -1.12 -17.55
CA LYS A 372 40.68 -0.49 -18.73
C LYS A 372 40.99 -1.51 -19.84
N GLN A 373 41.38 -2.72 -19.45
CA GLN A 373 41.64 -3.81 -20.38
C GLN A 373 40.34 -4.28 -21.07
N LEU A 374 39.30 -4.55 -20.30
CA LEU A 374 38.02 -5.08 -20.82
C LEU A 374 37.21 -4.02 -21.57
N SER A 375 37.29 -2.75 -21.16
CA SER A 375 36.62 -1.65 -21.85
C SER A 375 37.38 -1.20 -23.09
N GLN A 376 38.64 -1.62 -23.26
CA GLN A 376 39.52 -1.17 -24.35
C GLN A 376 39.63 0.37 -24.43
N GLY A 377 39.50 1.05 -23.28
CA GLY A 377 39.52 2.52 -23.19
C GLY A 377 38.16 3.20 -23.38
N ALA A 378 37.08 2.45 -23.62
CA ALA A 378 35.72 2.98 -23.63
C ALA A 378 35.18 3.26 -22.21
N MET A 379 34.06 3.97 -22.15
CA MET A 379 33.36 4.33 -20.89
C MET A 379 32.74 3.13 -20.19
N ASP A 380 32.36 2.09 -20.95
CA ASP A 380 31.71 0.88 -20.46
C ASP A 380 32.38 -0.36 -21.04
N ILE A 381 32.40 -1.46 -20.29
CA ILE A 381 32.79 -2.78 -20.79
C ILE A 381 31.63 -3.32 -21.63
N PRO A 382 31.82 -3.66 -22.91
CA PRO A 382 30.78 -4.30 -23.71
C PRO A 382 30.35 -5.64 -23.10
N VAL A 383 29.05 -5.92 -23.06
CA VAL A 383 28.51 -7.18 -22.52
C VAL A 383 29.16 -8.43 -23.12
N PRO A 384 29.42 -8.51 -24.45
CA PRO A 384 30.11 -9.66 -25.03
C PRO A 384 31.52 -9.87 -24.48
N GLU A 385 32.26 -8.78 -24.21
CA GLU A 385 33.59 -8.84 -23.62
C GLU A 385 33.53 -9.30 -22.16
N MET A 386 32.58 -8.78 -21.38
CA MET A 386 32.34 -9.23 -20.00
C MET A 386 32.01 -10.72 -19.96
N ARG A 387 31.10 -11.18 -20.82
CA ARG A 387 30.74 -12.61 -20.93
C ARG A 387 31.96 -13.46 -21.27
N SER A 388 32.66 -13.11 -22.35
CA SER A 388 33.86 -13.82 -22.82
C SER A 388 34.94 -13.90 -21.74
N PHE A 389 35.08 -12.86 -20.93
CA PHE A 389 36.00 -12.87 -19.80
C PHE A 389 35.56 -13.85 -18.71
N VAL A 390 34.30 -13.80 -18.26
CA VAL A 390 33.79 -14.68 -17.19
C VAL A 390 33.78 -16.16 -17.62
N GLU A 391 33.47 -16.45 -18.88
CA GLU A 391 33.52 -17.82 -19.44
C GLU A 391 34.93 -18.43 -19.42
N LYS A 392 35.96 -17.59 -19.50
CA LYS A 392 37.37 -18.02 -19.50
C LYS A 392 37.97 -18.11 -18.11
N ILE A 393 37.23 -17.77 -17.06
CA ILE A 393 37.72 -17.88 -15.67
C ILE A 393 37.92 -19.37 -15.34
N PRO A 394 39.15 -19.81 -15.02
CA PRO A 394 39.40 -21.21 -14.69
C PRO A 394 38.64 -21.62 -13.42
N GLY A 395 37.90 -22.74 -13.49
CA GLY A 395 37.14 -23.27 -12.36
C GLY A 395 35.83 -22.51 -12.04
N SER A 396 35.37 -21.65 -12.95
CA SER A 396 34.06 -20.98 -12.81
C SER A 396 32.91 -21.98 -12.94
N GLU A 397 32.00 -21.98 -11.97
CA GLU A 397 30.76 -22.78 -12.00
C GLU A 397 29.57 -22.01 -12.62
N VAL A 398 29.81 -20.80 -13.13
CA VAL A 398 28.75 -19.95 -13.69
C VAL A 398 28.23 -20.55 -15.00
N LYS A 399 26.94 -20.91 -15.01
CA LYS A 399 26.27 -21.50 -16.18
C LYS A 399 26.04 -20.45 -17.28
N ALA A 400 25.96 -20.88 -18.54
CA ALA A 400 25.66 -19.99 -19.67
C ALA A 400 24.33 -19.24 -19.51
N SER A 401 23.31 -19.87 -18.91
CA SER A 401 22.03 -19.24 -18.57
C SER A 401 22.18 -18.15 -17.50
N GLN A 402 23.03 -18.36 -16.49
CA GLN A 402 23.35 -17.34 -15.48
C GLN A 402 24.13 -16.17 -16.09
N LEU A 403 25.06 -16.43 -17.01
CA LEU A 403 25.75 -15.37 -17.75
C LEU A 403 24.81 -14.51 -18.59
N GLN A 404 23.90 -15.15 -19.33
CA GLN A 404 22.89 -14.44 -20.10
C GLN A 404 22.02 -13.56 -19.19
N LEU A 405 21.56 -14.13 -18.08
CA LEU A 405 20.61 -13.49 -17.20
C LEU A 405 21.24 -12.37 -16.35
N GLY A 406 22.33 -12.69 -15.64
CA GLY A 406 23.02 -11.75 -14.75
C GLY A 406 23.60 -10.54 -15.48
N LEU A 407 23.85 -10.66 -16.80
CA LEU A 407 24.31 -9.56 -17.64
C LEU A 407 23.18 -8.75 -18.31
N THR A 408 21.92 -9.20 -18.23
CA THR A 408 20.79 -8.54 -18.92
C THR A 408 20.61 -7.08 -18.49
N ARG A 409 20.83 -6.77 -17.20
CA ARG A 409 20.77 -5.39 -16.68
C ARG A 409 21.84 -4.46 -17.29
N TYR A 410 22.90 -5.02 -17.86
CA TYR A 410 24.01 -4.28 -18.46
C TYR A 410 23.90 -4.19 -19.98
N ALA A 411 22.71 -4.23 -20.58
CA ALA A 411 22.54 -4.20 -22.05
C ALA A 411 23.32 -3.08 -22.76
N SER A 412 23.51 -1.93 -22.12
CA SER A 412 24.31 -0.80 -22.64
C SER A 412 25.82 -0.85 -22.29
N GLY A 413 26.28 -1.90 -21.62
CA GLY A 413 27.62 -2.08 -21.09
C GLY A 413 27.69 -2.04 -19.56
N VAL A 414 28.82 -2.50 -19.01
CA VAL A 414 29.13 -2.43 -17.57
C VAL A 414 30.01 -1.22 -17.32
N SER A 415 29.48 -0.21 -16.62
CA SER A 415 30.24 1.00 -16.33
C SER A 415 31.36 0.77 -15.32
N LYS A 416 32.30 1.72 -15.25
CA LYS A 416 33.41 1.68 -14.28
C LYS A 416 32.90 1.58 -12.84
N ILE A 417 31.91 2.38 -12.46
CA ILE A 417 31.34 2.37 -11.11
C ILE A 417 30.70 1.02 -10.80
N CYS A 418 29.88 0.49 -11.70
CA CYS A 418 29.25 -0.82 -11.54
C CYS A 418 30.31 -1.92 -11.42
N PHE A 419 31.32 -1.93 -12.30
CA PHE A 419 32.38 -2.94 -12.31
C PHE A 419 33.23 -2.92 -11.04
N LEU A 420 33.59 -1.74 -10.55
CA LEU A 420 34.32 -1.60 -9.29
C LEU A 420 33.47 -2.05 -8.11
N GLY A 421 32.17 -1.72 -8.08
CA GLY A 421 31.22 -2.23 -7.08
C GLY A 421 31.05 -3.76 -7.11
N MET A 422 31.14 -4.37 -8.30
CA MET A 422 31.19 -5.84 -8.41
C MET A 422 32.45 -6.40 -7.78
N LEU A 423 33.61 -5.75 -7.85
CA LEU A 423 34.88 -6.35 -7.40
C LEU A 423 35.29 -5.97 -5.97
N GLN A 424 34.89 -4.78 -5.51
CA GLN A 424 35.25 -4.26 -4.20
C GLN A 424 34.09 -4.47 -3.22
N GLU A 425 34.34 -5.23 -2.17
CA GLU A 425 33.32 -5.56 -1.16
C GLU A 425 33.58 -4.76 0.12
N TYR A 426 32.56 -4.02 0.57
CA TYR A 426 32.63 -3.22 1.80
C TYR A 426 31.59 -3.72 2.79
N MET A 427 31.95 -3.64 4.07
CA MET A 427 31.07 -4.00 5.16
C MET A 427 31.11 -2.95 6.27
N ARG A 428 29.95 -2.66 6.85
CA ARG A 428 29.80 -1.77 8.00
C ARG A 428 29.74 -2.59 9.28
N CYS A 429 30.57 -2.22 10.25
CA CYS A 429 30.53 -2.77 11.60
C CYS A 429 29.21 -2.37 12.26
N VAL A 430 28.40 -3.34 12.68
CA VAL A 430 27.13 -3.11 13.40
C VAL A 430 27.29 -3.32 14.91
N LYS A 431 28.38 -3.97 15.33
CA LYS A 431 28.67 -4.27 16.73
C LYS A 431 30.17 -4.25 16.98
N GLU A 432 30.59 -3.66 18.11
CA GLU A 432 32.01 -3.57 18.46
C GLU A 432 32.70 -4.95 18.40
N ILE A 433 33.83 -5.00 17.70
CA ILE A 433 34.64 -6.22 17.55
C ILE A 433 36.12 -5.88 17.41
N SER A 434 36.99 -6.81 17.80
CA SER A 434 38.44 -6.66 17.66
C SER A 434 38.91 -7.19 16.30
N MET A 435 39.78 -6.42 15.65
CA MET A 435 40.55 -6.86 14.48
C MET A 435 41.91 -7.40 14.95
N THR A 436 42.33 -8.57 14.48
CA THR A 436 43.59 -9.20 14.91
C THR A 436 44.59 -9.37 13.76
N SER A 437 45.86 -9.53 14.09
CA SER A 437 46.95 -9.68 13.10
C SER A 437 47.01 -11.04 12.41
N ALA A 438 46.29 -12.05 12.90
CA ALA A 438 46.29 -13.41 12.36
C ALA A 438 44.87 -13.99 12.24
N PHE A 439 44.72 -14.96 11.33
CA PHE A 439 43.45 -15.64 11.04
C PHE A 439 42.95 -16.48 12.21
N GLU A 440 43.82 -17.07 13.01
CA GLU A 440 43.43 -17.73 14.25
C GLU A 440 43.48 -16.72 15.41
N VAL A 441 42.40 -16.58 16.18
CA VAL A 441 42.33 -15.56 17.25
C VAL A 441 43.43 -15.79 18.30
N LYS A 442 43.74 -17.06 18.61
CA LYS A 442 44.77 -17.43 19.59
C LYS A 442 46.19 -16.99 19.19
N ASP A 443 46.47 -16.89 17.89
CA ASP A 443 47.79 -16.56 17.36
C ASP A 443 47.90 -15.06 17.01
N GLY A 444 46.76 -14.36 16.97
CA GLY A 444 46.67 -12.96 16.58
C GLY A 444 46.75 -12.00 17.75
N LYS A 445 47.47 -10.89 17.57
CA LYS A 445 47.40 -9.73 18.47
C LYS A 445 46.27 -8.82 18.03
N THR A 446 45.59 -8.18 18.98
CA THR A 446 44.61 -7.12 18.67
C THR A 446 45.32 -5.95 18.00
N ILE A 447 44.94 -5.64 16.77
CA ILE A 447 45.42 -4.46 16.04
C ILE A 447 44.64 -3.24 16.51
N ARG A 448 43.32 -3.37 16.59
CA ARG A 448 42.39 -2.34 17.07
C ARG A 448 41.00 -2.92 17.32
N LYS A 449 40.15 -2.12 17.97
CA LYS A 449 38.71 -2.33 18.00
C LYS A 449 38.05 -1.54 16.86
N LEU A 450 37.01 -2.12 16.29
CA LEU A 450 36.15 -1.54 15.27
C LEU A 450 34.84 -1.15 15.94
N ALA A 451 34.52 0.14 15.96
CA ALA A 451 33.28 0.64 16.53
C ALA A 451 32.10 0.45 15.57
N PRO A 452 30.85 0.39 16.06
CA PRO A 452 29.67 0.44 15.20
C PRO A 452 29.70 1.67 14.27
N GLY A 453 29.38 1.47 13.00
CA GLY A 453 29.42 2.47 11.94
C GLY A 453 30.71 2.49 11.13
N GLU A 454 31.83 1.92 11.63
CA GLU A 454 33.08 1.84 10.89
C GLU A 454 32.96 0.91 9.67
N ILE A 455 33.63 1.27 8.57
CA ILE A 455 33.59 0.51 7.31
C ILE A 455 34.93 -0.21 7.11
N ILE A 456 34.86 -1.45 6.64
CA ILE A 456 35.99 -2.26 6.21
C ILE A 456 35.83 -2.67 4.74
N GLU A 457 36.95 -2.74 4.01
CA GLU A 457 37.07 -3.39 2.70
C GLU A 457 37.48 -4.86 2.91
N VAL A 458 36.80 -5.79 2.26
CA VAL A 458 37.05 -7.24 2.35
C VAL A 458 38.12 -7.65 1.33
N LEU A 459 39.32 -7.96 1.81
CA LEU A 459 40.48 -8.29 0.98
C LEU A 459 40.49 -9.76 0.56
N GLU A 460 40.10 -10.66 1.46
CA GLU A 460 40.10 -12.12 1.21
C GLU A 460 38.69 -12.72 1.40
N ALA A 461 38.44 -13.88 0.78
CA ALA A 461 37.19 -14.61 1.03
C ALA A 461 37.12 -15.02 2.51
N SER A 462 35.92 -14.97 3.10
CA SER A 462 35.74 -15.39 4.48
C SER A 462 36.00 -16.90 4.62
N LYS A 463 36.59 -17.29 5.75
CA LYS A 463 36.87 -18.68 6.11
C LYS A 463 36.43 -18.92 7.54
N VAL A 464 36.02 -20.15 7.84
CA VAL A 464 35.69 -20.58 9.20
C VAL A 464 36.99 -20.96 9.91
N GLU A 465 37.22 -20.36 11.07
CA GLU A 465 38.28 -20.76 11.99
C GLU A 465 37.82 -22.01 12.76
N GLU A 466 38.27 -23.19 12.36
CA GLU A 466 37.79 -24.49 12.89
C GLU A 466 37.87 -24.59 14.42
N SER A 467 38.88 -23.98 15.04
CA SER A 467 39.08 -24.02 16.50
C SER A 467 38.01 -23.29 17.30
N THR A 468 37.37 -22.28 16.72
CA THR A 468 36.43 -21.40 17.44
C THR A 468 35.05 -21.31 16.79
N GLY A 469 34.91 -21.82 15.55
CA GLY A 469 33.69 -21.70 14.75
C GLY A 469 33.43 -20.27 14.25
N LEU A 470 34.42 -19.38 14.31
CA LEU A 470 34.28 -17.99 13.89
C LEU A 470 34.44 -17.89 12.37
N THR A 471 33.53 -17.17 11.69
CA THR A 471 33.72 -16.81 10.28
C THR A 471 34.51 -15.52 10.22
N ARG A 472 35.73 -15.59 9.68
CA ARG A 472 36.68 -14.48 9.68
C ARG A 472 37.12 -14.15 8.26
N THR A 473 37.42 -12.89 8.02
CA THR A 473 38.00 -12.44 6.75
C THR A 473 39.14 -11.48 6.99
N ARG A 474 40.10 -11.44 6.07
CA ARG A 474 41.12 -10.39 6.05
C ARG A 474 40.53 -9.14 5.41
N SER A 475 40.68 -8.01 6.09
CA SER A 475 40.07 -6.75 5.72
C SER A 475 40.99 -5.56 5.95
N ARG A 476 40.70 -4.46 5.26
CA ARG A 476 41.32 -3.14 5.48
C ARG A 476 40.28 -2.18 6.05
N THR A 477 40.60 -1.50 7.14
CA THR A 477 39.70 -0.47 7.70
C THR A 477 39.76 0.81 6.87
N ILE A 478 38.60 1.37 6.53
CA ILE A 478 38.54 2.66 5.82
C ILE A 478 39.00 3.80 6.73
N LEU A 479 38.81 3.73 8.04
CA LEU A 479 39.15 4.84 8.94
C LEU A 479 40.65 5.22 8.94
N ASP A 480 41.54 4.22 9.04
CA ASP A 480 43.00 4.45 9.21
C ASP A 480 43.87 3.52 8.34
N GLY A 481 43.28 2.82 7.37
CA GLY A 481 44.00 1.97 6.42
C GLY A 481 44.63 0.70 7.01
N LYS A 482 44.41 0.38 8.29
CA LYS A 482 44.99 -0.81 8.92
C LYS A 482 44.37 -2.10 8.37
N GLU A 483 45.22 -3.08 8.11
CA GLU A 483 44.82 -4.41 7.66
C GLU A 483 44.90 -5.45 8.78
N GLY A 484 43.92 -6.35 8.82
CA GLY A 484 43.89 -7.46 9.77
C GLY A 484 42.71 -8.39 9.53
N TYR A 485 42.49 -9.33 10.43
CA TYR A 485 41.38 -10.27 10.39
C TYR A 485 40.23 -9.80 11.26
N ALA A 486 39.06 -9.59 10.63
CA ALA A 486 37.81 -9.25 11.29
C ALA A 486 36.89 -10.48 11.35
N THR A 487 36.15 -10.62 12.45
CA THR A 487 35.13 -11.67 12.62
C THR A 487 33.80 -11.17 12.08
N LEU A 488 33.28 -11.81 11.04
CA LEU A 488 31.98 -11.49 10.44
C LEU A 488 30.83 -12.11 11.23
N LEU A 489 30.98 -13.40 11.56
CA LEU A 489 30.00 -14.20 12.28
C LEU A 489 30.64 -14.85 13.51
N GLY A 490 30.04 -14.63 14.68
CA GLY A 490 30.43 -15.26 15.93
C GLY A 490 29.91 -16.70 16.08
N ASN A 491 30.43 -17.42 17.07
CA ASN A 491 30.05 -18.81 17.40
C ASN A 491 28.61 -19.02 17.89
N LYS A 492 27.85 -17.95 18.11
CA LYS A 492 26.42 -17.93 18.44
C LYS A 492 25.61 -17.16 17.41
N ASP A 493 26.01 -17.25 16.15
CA ASP A 493 25.40 -16.57 15.00
C ASP A 493 25.29 -15.04 15.17
N THR A 494 26.16 -14.45 15.99
CA THR A 494 26.20 -12.99 16.17
C THR A 494 26.83 -12.35 14.94
N ILE A 495 26.06 -11.54 14.23
CA ILE A 495 26.50 -10.77 13.08
C ILE A 495 27.20 -9.49 13.57
N TYR A 496 28.44 -9.29 13.16
CA TYR A 496 29.22 -8.09 13.49
C TYR A 496 29.28 -7.08 12.35
N PHE A 497 29.00 -7.53 11.12
CA PHE A 497 29.11 -6.73 9.92
C PHE A 497 27.92 -6.95 8.98
N GLU A 498 27.46 -5.87 8.37
CA GLU A 498 26.50 -5.88 7.27
C GLU A 498 27.18 -5.40 5.97
N ARG A 499 26.73 -5.88 4.82
CA ARG A 499 27.22 -5.38 3.52
C ARG A 499 26.81 -3.92 3.36
N CYS A 500 27.70 -3.09 2.85
CA CYS A 500 27.39 -1.70 2.51
C CYS A 500 28.07 -1.29 1.20
N ASP A 501 27.60 -0.20 0.61
CA ASP A 501 28.27 0.39 -0.54
C ASP A 501 29.62 0.98 -0.14
N LYS A 502 30.49 1.16 -1.14
CA LYS A 502 31.73 1.91 -0.96
C LYS A 502 31.38 3.34 -0.51
N PRO A 503 32.05 3.89 0.51
CA PRO A 503 31.83 5.26 0.93
C PRO A 503 32.32 6.25 -0.14
N TYR A 504 31.43 7.14 -0.57
CA TYR A 504 31.75 8.26 -1.46
C TYR A 504 31.30 9.60 -0.85
N TYR A 505 31.95 10.68 -1.28
CA TYR A 505 31.49 12.05 -1.08
C TYR A 505 31.30 12.74 -2.44
N CYS A 506 30.25 13.56 -2.56
CA CYS A 506 30.07 14.49 -3.66
C CYS A 506 30.44 15.91 -3.20
N CYS A 507 31.19 16.61 -4.04
CA CYS A 507 31.61 17.99 -3.83
C CYS A 507 30.45 18.94 -4.15
N GLU A 508 29.92 19.64 -3.15
CA GLU A 508 28.82 20.61 -3.29
C GLU A 508 29.31 22.02 -3.65
N SER A 509 30.56 22.33 -3.28
CA SER A 509 31.28 23.56 -3.57
C SER A 509 32.77 23.26 -3.67
N GLU A 510 33.53 24.09 -4.39
CA GLU A 510 34.96 23.84 -4.58
C GLU A 510 35.70 23.50 -3.28
N ALA A 511 36.53 22.47 -3.35
CA ALA A 511 37.27 21.96 -2.20
C ALA A 511 38.71 21.64 -2.57
N GLU A 512 39.62 21.83 -1.62
CA GLU A 512 41.04 21.63 -1.83
C GLU A 512 41.41 20.18 -1.46
N ALA A 513 41.92 19.44 -2.44
CA ALA A 513 42.59 18.17 -2.21
C ALA A 513 44.06 18.46 -1.93
N ARG A 514 44.52 18.06 -0.75
CA ARG A 514 45.87 18.36 -0.26
C ARG A 514 46.73 17.10 -0.15
N GLU A 515 48.04 17.26 -0.20
CA GLU A 515 48.98 16.14 -0.28
C GLU A 515 49.01 15.28 1.00
N ALA A 516 48.87 15.90 2.17
CA ALA A 516 48.98 15.25 3.47
C ALA A 516 47.77 15.50 4.38
N PHE A 517 47.71 14.71 5.46
CA PHE A 517 46.65 14.77 6.46
C PHE A 517 46.58 16.11 7.22
N ALA A 518 47.63 16.93 7.20
CA ALA A 518 47.60 18.28 7.76
C ALA A 518 46.96 19.28 6.78
N SER A 519 46.01 20.09 7.24
CA SER A 519 45.22 21.03 6.42
C SER A 519 46.08 22.15 5.83
N THR A 520 47.26 22.35 6.41
CA THR A 520 48.32 23.26 5.97
C THR A 520 49.23 22.68 4.90
N SER A 521 49.09 21.41 4.51
CA SER A 521 49.94 20.81 3.47
C SER A 521 49.69 21.42 2.10
N ALA A 522 50.58 21.16 1.14
CA ALA A 522 50.42 21.65 -0.22
C ALA A 522 49.08 21.19 -0.85
N GLU A 523 48.44 22.10 -1.59
CA GLU A 523 47.29 21.76 -2.43
C GLU A 523 47.79 20.97 -3.64
N VAL A 524 47.24 19.78 -3.85
CA VAL A 524 47.51 18.95 -5.03
C VAL A 524 46.57 19.33 -6.16
N ARG A 525 45.31 19.63 -5.82
CA ARG A 525 44.26 19.94 -6.78
C ARG A 525 43.07 20.63 -6.11
N ARG A 526 42.35 21.44 -6.88
CA ARG A 526 41.03 21.96 -6.54
C ARG A 526 39.92 21.11 -7.17
N LEU A 527 39.09 20.50 -6.32
CA LEU A 527 37.93 19.73 -6.72
C LEU A 527 36.78 20.64 -7.14
N GLN A 528 36.05 20.24 -8.16
CA GLN A 528 34.95 21.02 -8.74
C GLN A 528 33.60 20.57 -8.18
N VAL A 529 32.56 21.40 -8.35
CA VAL A 529 31.18 21.05 -7.98
C VAL A 529 30.73 19.79 -8.76
N GLY A 530 30.10 18.86 -8.06
CA GLY A 530 29.65 17.58 -8.61
C GLY A 530 30.71 16.48 -8.67
N GLU A 531 31.98 16.82 -8.44
CA GLU A 531 33.05 15.82 -8.45
C GLU A 531 32.88 14.84 -7.28
N VAL A 532 32.86 13.54 -7.60
CA VAL A 532 32.69 12.47 -6.61
C VAL A 532 34.05 11.91 -6.21
N LEU A 533 34.27 11.83 -4.90
CA LEU A 533 35.42 11.23 -4.25
C LEU A 533 35.06 9.85 -3.73
N GLU A 534 35.80 8.82 -4.16
CA GLU A 534 35.82 7.55 -3.44
C GLU A 534 36.69 7.69 -2.19
N VAL A 535 36.17 7.30 -1.02
CA VAL A 535 36.92 7.39 0.23
C VAL A 535 37.89 6.23 0.32
N LEU A 536 39.18 6.55 0.38
CA LEU A 536 40.27 5.59 0.58
C LEU A 536 40.66 5.51 2.06
N GLU A 537 40.58 6.64 2.78
CA GLU A 537 40.92 6.72 4.20
C GLU A 537 40.09 7.79 4.93
N GLY A 538 39.68 7.55 6.18
CA GLY A 538 38.93 8.48 7.02
C GLY A 538 37.42 8.20 7.11
N PRO A 539 36.63 9.12 7.68
CA PRO A 539 37.01 10.46 8.17
C PRO A 539 37.82 10.41 9.48
N LYS A 540 38.91 11.18 9.55
CA LYS A 540 39.72 11.39 10.77
C LYS A 540 39.76 12.88 11.11
N LYS A 541 39.78 13.22 12.40
CA LYS A 541 39.96 14.60 12.85
C LYS A 541 41.44 14.93 13.06
N GLU A 542 41.86 16.11 12.62
CA GLU A 542 43.13 16.70 13.04
C GLU A 542 43.12 16.94 14.56
N ASP A 543 44.32 17.09 15.14
CA ASP A 543 44.43 17.48 16.54
C ASP A 543 43.74 18.83 16.77
N PRO A 544 43.11 19.03 17.94
CA PRO A 544 42.53 20.31 18.28
C PRO A 544 43.57 21.44 18.18
N MET A 545 43.16 22.55 17.59
CA MET A 545 44.00 23.74 17.50
C MET A 545 43.84 24.56 18.77
N GLU A 546 44.94 24.82 19.47
CA GLU A 546 44.95 25.68 20.65
C GLU A 546 45.33 27.12 20.29
N VAL A 547 44.46 28.08 20.62
CA VAL A 547 44.73 29.52 20.52
C VAL A 547 44.79 30.10 21.92
N TYR A 548 45.85 30.84 22.25
CA TYR A 548 46.00 31.46 23.57
C TYR A 548 45.45 32.88 23.51
N ARG A 549 44.46 33.15 24.34
CA ARG A 549 43.67 34.39 24.32
C ARG A 549 43.88 35.16 25.63
N LEU A 550 44.07 36.47 25.50
CA LEU A 550 44.18 37.41 26.63
C LEU A 550 42.99 38.37 26.60
N ARG A 551 42.39 38.63 27.76
CA ARG A 551 41.40 39.69 27.91
C ARG A 551 42.05 40.91 28.53
N GLY A 552 41.74 42.09 28.03
CA GLY A 552 42.39 43.29 28.51
C GLY A 552 41.90 44.55 27.84
N THR A 553 42.63 45.62 28.09
CA THR A 553 42.34 46.97 27.64
C THR A 553 43.54 47.53 26.91
N ALA A 554 43.31 48.01 25.70
CA ALA A 554 44.32 48.70 24.92
C ALA A 554 44.54 50.11 25.49
N LYS A 555 45.80 50.49 25.71
CA LYS A 555 46.14 51.72 26.43
C LYS A 555 46.06 52.99 25.59
N LYS A 556 46.06 52.86 24.26
CA LYS A 556 45.94 54.00 23.33
C LYS A 556 44.59 54.70 23.43
N ASP A 557 43.50 53.93 23.58
CA ASP A 557 42.12 54.44 23.49
C ASP A 557 41.16 53.87 24.54
N GLY A 558 41.61 52.96 25.41
CA GLY A 558 40.78 52.31 26.43
C GLY A 558 39.84 51.23 25.89
N ALA A 559 39.95 50.84 24.62
CA ALA A 559 39.15 49.76 24.06
C ALA A 559 39.45 48.44 24.75
N SER A 560 38.41 47.71 25.15
CA SER A 560 38.54 46.45 25.90
C SER A 560 37.96 45.28 25.13
N GLY A 561 38.60 44.12 25.24
CA GLY A 561 38.23 42.92 24.49
C GLY A 561 39.20 41.78 24.74
N TRP A 562 39.11 40.78 23.87
CA TRP A 562 40.00 39.63 23.81
C TRP A 562 40.96 39.80 22.64
N VAL A 563 42.17 39.25 22.77
CA VAL A 563 43.20 39.32 21.74
C VAL A 563 43.98 38.02 21.74
N THR A 564 44.43 37.58 20.55
CA THR A 564 45.28 36.40 20.42
C THR A 564 46.69 36.74 20.90
N GLN A 565 47.14 36.09 21.97
CA GLN A 565 48.53 36.13 22.42
C GLN A 565 49.40 35.19 21.57
N LYS A 566 48.92 33.97 21.34
CA LYS A 566 49.58 32.95 20.53
C LYS A 566 48.56 32.27 19.65
N ASP A 567 48.81 32.26 18.34
CA ASP A 567 47.90 31.65 17.38
C ASP A 567 48.05 30.11 17.34
N ALA A 568 47.21 29.45 16.54
CA ALA A 568 47.22 28.00 16.41
C ALA A 568 48.45 27.44 15.67
N ALA A 569 49.22 28.28 14.97
CA ALA A 569 50.52 27.90 14.42
C ALA A 569 51.66 28.05 15.45
N GLY A 570 51.33 28.53 16.65
CA GLY A 570 52.26 28.75 17.74
C GLY A 570 53.01 30.09 17.66
N VAL A 571 52.59 31.01 16.79
CA VAL A 571 53.21 32.33 16.65
C VAL A 571 52.73 33.24 17.77
N GLU A 572 53.67 33.79 18.54
CA GLU A 572 53.39 34.81 19.55
C GLU A 572 53.13 36.17 18.90
N LEU A 573 51.92 36.68 19.07
CA LEU A 573 51.45 37.97 18.54
C LEU A 573 51.50 39.09 19.59
N LEU A 574 51.58 38.73 20.87
CA LEU A 574 51.79 39.65 21.99
C LEU A 574 53.04 39.25 22.79
N GLU A 575 53.91 40.21 23.08
CA GLU A 575 55.07 40.01 23.96
C GLU A 575 54.85 40.64 25.33
N PRO A 576 55.18 39.96 26.44
CA PRO A 576 55.15 40.57 27.77
C PRO A 576 56.10 41.77 27.85
N LYS A 577 55.62 42.88 28.41
CA LYS A 577 56.39 44.10 28.65
C LYS A 577 56.32 44.49 30.11
N LYS A 578 57.47 44.48 30.79
CA LYS A 578 57.56 44.95 32.17
C LYS A 578 57.37 46.46 32.22
N LEU A 579 56.31 46.89 32.89
CA LEU A 579 56.04 48.30 33.17
C LEU A 579 55.84 48.48 34.67
N LEU A 580 56.06 49.69 35.13
CA LEU A 580 55.69 50.08 36.48
C LEU A 580 54.27 50.66 36.49
N VAL A 581 53.55 50.48 37.58
CA VAL A 581 52.22 51.04 37.78
C VAL A 581 52.21 51.86 39.06
N CYS A 582 51.66 53.07 38.97
CA CYS A 582 51.38 53.88 40.14
C CYS A 582 50.26 53.22 40.98
N VAL A 583 50.59 52.73 42.17
CA VAL A 583 49.65 52.07 43.10
C VAL A 583 49.09 53.04 44.14
N GLN A 584 49.76 54.18 44.35
CA GLN A 584 49.28 55.26 45.19
C GLN A 584 49.73 56.61 44.63
N SER A 585 48.84 57.61 44.66
CA SER A 585 49.12 58.92 44.04
C SER A 585 50.40 59.56 44.59
N VAL A 586 51.31 59.87 43.66
CA VAL A 586 52.66 60.39 43.96
C VAL A 586 53.04 61.43 42.92
N ALA A 587 53.82 62.45 43.31
CA ALA A 587 54.29 63.46 42.36
C ALA A 587 55.45 62.93 41.50
N ILE A 588 55.39 63.18 40.19
CA ILE A 588 56.56 63.07 39.30
C ILE A 588 57.29 64.42 39.31
N THR A 589 58.59 64.42 39.60
CA THR A 589 59.38 65.65 39.78
C THR A 589 60.50 65.78 38.77
N THR A 590 60.93 67.01 38.51
CA THR A 590 62.00 67.30 37.53
C THR A 590 63.39 66.83 37.97
N ALA A 591 63.64 66.58 39.26
CA ALA A 591 64.94 66.20 39.81
C ALA A 591 64.85 65.04 40.82
N PHE A 592 65.99 64.36 41.04
CA PHE A 592 66.15 63.24 41.97
C PHE A 592 65.97 63.66 43.44
N ASP A 593 66.41 64.85 43.84
CA ASP A 593 66.08 65.39 45.16
C ASP A 593 64.67 66.00 45.10
N ILE A 594 63.76 65.53 45.95
CA ILE A 594 62.36 66.01 46.01
C ILE A 594 62.25 67.43 46.59
N SER A 595 63.28 67.89 47.32
CA SER A 595 63.60 69.28 47.72
C SER A 595 63.76 70.26 46.57
N GLU A 596 64.55 69.83 45.60
CA GLU A 596 65.07 70.67 44.54
C GLU A 596 64.22 70.52 43.26
N GLY A 597 63.56 69.38 43.10
CA GLY A 597 62.69 69.08 41.98
C GLY A 597 61.33 69.75 42.08
N LYS A 598 60.88 70.38 40.99
CA LYS A 598 59.50 70.88 40.87
C LYS A 598 58.57 69.71 40.56
N SER A 599 57.39 69.69 41.20
CA SER A 599 56.32 68.75 40.86
C SER A 599 55.82 69.05 39.44
N ILE A 600 55.99 68.10 38.53
CA ILE A 600 55.47 68.17 37.16
C ILE A 600 53.95 67.97 37.19
N ARG A 601 53.50 66.91 37.89
CA ARG A 601 52.10 66.62 38.27
C ARG A 601 52.07 65.43 39.22
N LYS A 602 50.87 65.05 39.68
CA LYS A 602 50.64 63.78 40.35
C LYS A 602 50.35 62.68 39.34
N LEU A 603 50.92 61.50 39.58
CA LEU A 603 50.55 60.26 38.91
C LEU A 603 49.26 59.73 39.54
N GLU A 604 48.40 59.19 38.69
CA GLU A 604 47.12 58.62 39.08
C GLU A 604 47.27 57.12 39.39
N LEU A 605 46.37 56.58 40.22
CA LEU A 605 46.35 55.14 40.51
C LEU A 605 46.07 54.36 39.23
N GLY A 606 46.87 53.33 38.95
CA GLY A 606 46.80 52.52 37.72
C GLY A 606 47.59 53.11 36.53
N GLU A 607 48.26 54.25 36.70
CA GLU A 607 49.00 54.89 35.61
C GLU A 607 50.28 54.11 35.25
N PRO A 608 50.45 53.65 33.99
CA PRO A 608 51.61 52.88 33.57
C PRO A 608 52.81 53.77 33.22
N LEU A 609 53.99 53.33 33.66
CA LEU A 609 55.24 54.05 33.61
C LEU A 609 56.34 53.17 33.01
N ALA A 610 57.11 53.71 32.06
CA ALA A 610 58.31 53.08 31.55
C ALA A 610 59.53 53.52 32.38
N ILE A 611 60.40 52.57 32.73
CA ILE A 611 61.65 52.85 33.48
C ILE A 611 62.65 53.48 32.52
N LEU A 612 63.21 54.63 32.89
CA LEU A 612 64.30 55.29 32.18
C LEU A 612 65.64 55.15 32.90
N GLU A 613 65.62 55.23 34.24
CA GLU A 613 66.76 54.93 35.09
C GLU A 613 66.31 54.05 36.27
N GLU A 614 67.16 53.11 36.65
CA GLU A 614 66.92 52.19 37.76
C GLU A 614 66.72 52.92 39.09
N ALA A 615 66.10 52.22 40.04
CA ALA A 615 65.84 52.75 41.38
C ALA A 615 67.14 53.10 42.12
N LYS A 616 67.16 54.29 42.73
CA LYS A 616 68.26 54.80 43.55
C LYS A 616 67.72 55.21 44.92
N ASP A 617 68.48 54.92 45.96
CA ASP A 617 68.12 55.26 47.33
C ASP A 617 68.54 56.69 47.68
N ASP A 618 67.57 57.51 48.04
CA ASP A 618 67.77 58.80 48.68
C ASP A 618 67.92 58.57 50.19
N SER A 619 69.17 58.31 50.60
CA SER A 619 69.53 58.06 52.00
C SER A 619 69.24 59.26 52.91
N LYS A 620 69.22 60.49 52.36
CA LYS A 620 68.94 61.71 53.15
C LYS A 620 67.49 61.77 53.61
N ARG A 621 66.57 61.20 52.82
CA ARG A 621 65.12 61.25 53.08
C ARG A 621 64.49 59.89 53.32
N SER A 622 65.29 58.83 53.28
CA SER A 622 64.84 57.44 53.36
C SER A 622 63.78 57.12 52.31
N LEU A 623 63.99 57.53 51.05
CA LEU A 623 63.09 57.27 49.93
C LEU A 623 63.83 56.46 48.86
N THR A 624 63.16 55.52 48.21
CA THR A 624 63.68 54.95 46.95
C THR A 624 63.01 55.67 45.80
N ARG A 625 63.80 56.24 44.88
CA ARG A 625 63.28 57.00 43.72
C ARG A 625 63.82 56.43 42.43
N LEU A 626 63.01 56.44 41.37
CA LEU A 626 63.43 56.00 40.04
C LEU A 626 62.95 56.98 38.99
N LYS A 627 63.65 57.04 37.85
CA LYS A 627 63.27 57.94 36.76
C LYS A 627 62.36 57.20 35.80
N VAL A 628 61.18 57.75 35.57
CA VAL A 628 60.14 57.18 34.73
C VAL A 628 59.78 58.10 33.57
N ARG A 629 59.22 57.50 32.53
CA ARG A 629 58.34 58.16 31.55
C ARG A 629 56.91 57.70 31.78
N SER A 630 55.99 58.64 31.98
CA SER A 630 54.56 58.35 31.97
C SER A 630 54.12 57.94 30.57
N LEU A 631 53.39 56.83 30.43
CA LEU A 631 52.79 56.45 29.14
C LEU A 631 51.47 57.18 28.85
N LYS A 632 50.95 57.97 29.80
CA LYS A 632 49.71 58.75 29.63
C LYS A 632 49.96 60.07 28.90
N ASP A 633 51.10 60.72 29.15
CA ASP A 633 51.42 62.07 28.64
C ASP A 633 52.90 62.26 28.27
N GLU A 634 53.66 61.16 28.18
CA GLU A 634 55.09 61.12 27.82
C GLU A 634 56.03 61.93 28.74
N LYS A 635 55.53 62.45 29.86
CA LYS A 635 56.35 63.24 30.76
C LYS A 635 57.34 62.37 31.51
N GLU A 636 58.59 62.83 31.49
CA GLU A 636 59.70 62.18 32.19
C GLU A 636 60.01 62.88 33.50
N GLY A 637 60.38 62.11 34.51
CA GLY A 637 60.80 62.65 35.79
C GLY A 637 61.02 61.59 36.84
N TRP A 638 61.39 62.04 38.02
CA TRP A 638 61.66 61.19 39.17
C TRP A 638 60.38 60.94 39.96
N VAL A 639 60.09 59.67 40.24
CA VAL A 639 58.97 59.24 41.06
C VAL A 639 59.50 58.49 42.28
N THR A 640 58.84 58.67 43.42
CA THR A 640 59.12 57.87 44.62
C THR A 640 58.49 56.50 44.44
N VAL A 641 59.28 55.45 44.60
CA VAL A 641 58.89 54.04 44.52
C VAL A 641 58.37 53.58 45.87
N THR A 642 59.17 53.83 46.91
CA THR A 642 58.90 53.47 48.29
C THR A 642 59.18 54.68 49.18
N GLY A 643 58.20 55.03 50.01
CA GLY A 643 58.30 56.13 50.98
C GLY A 643 59.09 55.77 52.24
N ASN A 644 59.34 56.77 53.08
CA ASN A 644 60.08 56.65 54.34
C ASN A 644 59.42 55.76 55.40
N GLN A 645 58.14 55.44 55.22
CA GLN A 645 57.39 54.50 56.06
C GLN A 645 57.18 53.14 55.38
N GLY A 646 57.88 52.86 54.27
CA GLY A 646 57.77 51.61 53.51
C GLY A 646 56.58 51.54 52.54
N THR A 647 55.78 52.61 52.43
CA THR A 647 54.64 52.67 51.50
C THR A 647 55.11 52.63 50.05
N ALA A 648 54.68 51.62 49.29
CA ALA A 648 54.93 51.54 47.86
C ALA A 648 53.96 52.47 47.11
N TYR A 649 54.50 53.38 46.30
CA TYR A 649 53.73 54.27 45.42
C TYR A 649 53.75 53.80 43.98
N VAL A 650 54.78 53.05 43.59
CA VAL A 650 54.96 52.48 42.26
C VAL A 650 55.45 51.04 42.40
N GLN A 651 54.87 50.11 41.64
CA GLN A 651 55.22 48.68 41.66
C GLN A 651 55.38 48.14 40.25
N GLU A 652 56.18 47.08 40.08
CA GLU A 652 56.27 46.34 38.82
C GLU A 652 54.96 45.61 38.53
N SER A 653 54.57 45.61 37.25
CA SER A 653 53.41 44.89 36.73
C SER A 653 53.82 44.04 35.53
N ASP A 654 53.39 42.78 35.56
CA ASP A 654 53.51 41.77 34.51
C ASP A 654 52.29 41.72 33.58
N LYS A 655 51.33 42.64 33.77
CA LYS A 655 50.07 42.67 33.03
C LYS A 655 50.17 43.30 31.66
N PHE A 656 51.27 43.94 31.30
CA PHE A 656 51.38 44.68 30.05
C PHE A 656 52.02 43.84 28.95
N TYR A 657 51.48 43.99 27.75
CA TYR A 657 51.96 43.33 26.54
C TYR A 657 52.16 44.37 25.43
N THR A 658 53.17 44.16 24.59
CA THR A 658 53.34 44.91 23.34
C THR A 658 52.81 44.06 22.18
N CYS A 659 52.08 44.71 21.31
CA CYS A 659 51.61 44.15 20.06
C CYS A 659 52.76 43.96 19.06
N LYS A 660 53.09 42.71 18.70
CA LYS A 660 54.19 42.43 17.75
C LYS A 660 53.81 42.66 16.29
N LYS A 661 52.53 42.53 15.97
CA LYS A 661 51.95 42.70 14.64
C LYS A 661 50.50 43.13 14.78
N ALA A 662 49.93 43.76 13.75
CA ALA A 662 48.53 44.14 13.79
C ALA A 662 47.62 42.92 14.06
N ILE A 663 46.81 42.99 15.12
CA ILE A 663 45.94 41.89 15.56
C ILE A 663 44.55 42.39 15.93
N MET A 664 43.54 41.53 15.78
CA MET A 664 42.17 41.86 16.14
C MET A 664 41.98 41.87 17.66
N LEU A 665 41.33 42.92 18.15
CA LEU A 665 40.71 42.97 19.46
C LEU A 665 39.25 42.56 19.29
N GLU A 666 38.86 41.37 19.74
CA GLU A 666 37.50 40.84 19.58
C GLU A 666 36.64 40.99 20.84
N ALA A 667 35.33 41.08 20.68
CA ALA A 667 34.41 41.36 21.78
C ALA A 667 34.24 40.19 22.76
N ARG A 668 34.51 38.95 22.34
CA ARG A 668 34.33 37.72 23.13
C ARG A 668 35.57 36.82 23.06
N PHE A 669 35.60 35.81 23.94
CA PHE A 669 36.71 34.86 24.06
C PHE A 669 37.05 34.19 22.72
N SER A 670 36.03 33.84 21.94
CA SER A 670 36.13 33.26 20.61
C SER A 670 36.87 34.19 19.64
N SER A 671 37.88 33.66 18.94
CA SER A 671 38.71 34.41 17.97
C SER A 671 38.00 34.71 16.64
N ASP A 672 36.78 34.22 16.44
CA ASP A 672 35.87 34.58 15.35
C ASP A 672 34.77 35.56 15.79
N SER A 673 34.83 36.06 17.03
CA SER A 673 33.82 36.99 17.53
C SER A 673 33.98 38.39 16.93
N LYS A 674 32.93 39.20 17.05
CA LYS A 674 32.87 40.55 16.49
C LYS A 674 34.13 41.35 16.86
N THR A 675 34.87 41.81 15.86
CA THR A 675 36.01 42.71 16.03
C THR A 675 35.54 44.04 16.63
N VAL A 676 36.17 44.44 17.74
CA VAL A 676 36.04 45.76 18.35
C VAL A 676 36.86 46.76 17.54
N ARG A 677 38.16 46.45 17.34
CA ARG A 677 39.08 47.15 16.43
C ARG A 677 40.35 46.32 16.22
N THR A 678 41.29 46.85 15.46
CA THR A 678 42.64 46.28 15.29
C THR A 678 43.62 47.00 16.25
N LEU A 679 44.45 46.24 16.97
CA LEU A 679 45.61 46.76 17.69
C LEU A 679 46.78 46.92 16.72
N GLU A 680 47.46 48.06 16.74
CA GLU A 680 48.61 48.33 15.86
C GLU A 680 49.90 47.70 16.41
N GLU A 681 50.89 47.46 15.54
CA GLU A 681 52.23 47.05 15.98
C GLU A 681 52.84 48.10 16.93
N GLY A 682 53.47 47.66 18.02
CA GLY A 682 54.01 48.51 19.07
C GLY A 682 52.98 48.98 20.12
N GLU A 683 51.69 48.73 19.92
CA GLU A 683 50.64 49.15 20.84
C GLU A 683 50.68 48.38 22.18
N ILE A 684 50.41 49.08 23.29
CA ILE A 684 50.41 48.51 24.64
C ILE A 684 49.01 48.01 25.03
N PHE A 685 48.94 46.74 25.40
CA PHE A 685 47.74 46.07 25.89
C PHE A 685 47.91 45.66 27.35
N GLU A 686 47.00 46.07 28.23
CA GLU A 686 46.98 45.64 29.63
C GLU A 686 46.03 44.46 29.80
N ALA A 687 46.58 43.30 30.11
CA ALA A 687 45.84 42.11 30.45
C ALA A 687 45.12 42.28 31.80
N SER A 688 43.83 41.99 31.79
CA SER A 688 42.99 41.88 32.98
C SER A 688 42.73 40.42 33.38
N ASP A 689 42.81 39.49 32.41
CA ASP A 689 42.52 38.06 32.61
C ASP A 689 43.14 37.21 31.48
N GLY A 690 43.61 36.01 31.82
CA GLY A 690 44.34 35.10 30.92
C GLY A 690 45.87 35.11 31.10
N PRO A 691 46.62 34.32 30.30
CA PRO A 691 46.16 33.66 29.06
C PRO A 691 45.25 32.46 29.31
N ARG A 692 44.23 32.32 28.46
CA ARG A 692 43.28 31.19 28.44
C ARG A 692 43.34 30.48 27.10
N VAL A 693 43.18 29.16 27.09
CA VAL A 693 43.24 28.34 25.88
C VAL A 693 41.86 28.21 25.26
N GLU A 694 41.70 28.73 24.04
CA GLU A 694 40.57 28.44 23.16
C GLU A 694 40.93 27.19 22.34
N SER A 695 40.29 26.07 22.64
CA SER A 695 40.45 24.83 21.87
C SER A 695 39.44 24.81 20.73
N LYS A 696 39.90 24.83 19.49
CA LYS A 696 39.08 24.63 18.29
C LYS A 696 39.16 23.17 17.85
N GLU A 697 38.02 22.58 17.50
CA GLU A 697 38.01 21.23 16.94
C GLU A 697 38.86 21.17 15.67
N GLY A 698 39.69 20.13 15.55
CA GLY A 698 40.48 19.90 14.34
C GLY A 698 39.59 19.55 13.15
N ALA A 699 40.07 19.87 11.95
CA ALA A 699 39.35 19.60 10.71
C ALA A 699 39.08 18.09 10.54
N SER A 700 37.85 17.72 10.19
CA SER A 700 37.52 16.36 9.76
C SER A 700 37.98 16.16 8.32
N ARG A 701 38.79 15.14 8.06
CA ARG A 701 39.43 14.93 6.76
C ARG A 701 39.31 13.50 6.29
N VAL A 702 39.15 13.36 4.98
CA VAL A 702 39.16 12.07 4.27
C VAL A 702 40.24 12.11 3.20
N ARG A 703 40.93 11.00 2.99
CA ARG A 703 41.72 10.78 1.79
C ARG A 703 40.79 10.21 0.75
N GLY A 704 40.56 10.95 -0.32
CA GLY A 704 39.71 10.54 -1.42
C GLY A 704 40.49 10.39 -2.72
N ARG A 705 39.94 9.60 -3.64
CA ARG A 705 40.32 9.65 -5.06
C ARG A 705 39.15 10.19 -5.88
N SER A 706 39.41 11.17 -6.73
CA SER A 706 38.39 11.69 -7.65
C SER A 706 38.03 10.64 -8.69
N LEU A 707 36.75 10.32 -8.86
CA LEU A 707 36.28 9.40 -9.90
C LEU A 707 36.49 9.97 -11.31
N ALA A 708 36.39 11.30 -11.46
CA ALA A 708 36.54 11.99 -12.73
C ALA A 708 38.00 12.05 -13.20
N SER A 709 38.95 12.24 -12.28
CA SER A 709 40.36 12.50 -12.62
C SER A 709 41.36 11.45 -12.17
N GLY A 710 40.97 10.58 -11.23
CA GLY A 710 41.87 9.64 -10.56
C GLY A 710 42.85 10.29 -9.59
N THR A 711 42.82 11.61 -9.39
CA THR A 711 43.72 12.30 -8.44
C THR A 711 43.37 11.93 -7.00
N GLU A 712 44.38 11.59 -6.21
CA GLU A 712 44.24 11.32 -4.77
C GLU A 712 44.64 12.55 -3.94
N GLY A 713 43.97 12.76 -2.81
CA GLY A 713 44.35 13.78 -1.85
C GLY A 713 43.48 13.78 -0.60
N TRP A 714 43.94 14.48 0.42
CA TRP A 714 43.21 14.72 1.66
C TRP A 714 42.31 15.93 1.52
N VAL A 715 41.04 15.76 1.82
CA VAL A 715 39.99 16.76 1.64
C VAL A 715 39.30 16.98 2.98
N THR A 716 39.04 18.24 3.30
CA THR A 716 38.28 18.60 4.51
C THR A 716 36.79 18.35 4.28
N VAL A 717 36.19 17.51 5.11
CA VAL A 717 34.76 17.17 5.06
C VAL A 717 34.00 18.12 5.97
N VAL A 718 33.26 19.01 5.35
CA VAL A 718 32.30 19.91 6.01
C VAL A 718 30.92 19.60 5.42
N PRO A 719 29.85 19.46 6.22
CA PRO A 719 28.53 19.03 5.72
C PRO A 719 28.01 19.80 4.51
N ASP A 720 28.25 21.11 4.45
CA ASP A 720 27.78 21.96 3.35
C ASP A 720 28.66 21.89 2.08
N LYS A 721 29.87 21.32 2.19
CA LYS A 721 30.82 21.21 1.07
C LYS A 721 30.97 19.80 0.52
N MET A 722 30.79 18.80 1.36
CA MET A 722 31.02 17.38 1.05
C MET A 722 29.85 16.57 1.60
N THR A 723 28.99 16.10 0.69
CA THR A 723 27.80 15.31 1.04
C THR A 723 28.05 13.82 0.75
N PRO A 724 27.62 12.89 1.62
CA PRO A 724 27.68 11.47 1.31
C PRO A 724 26.96 11.17 -0.01
N TRP A 725 27.60 10.37 -0.87
CA TRP A 725 27.07 10.02 -2.18
C TRP A 725 26.98 8.51 -2.34
N CYS A 726 25.97 8.06 -3.08
CA CYS A 726 25.84 6.68 -3.54
C CYS A 726 25.41 6.66 -5.01
N PRO A 727 25.77 5.62 -5.77
CA PRO A 727 25.47 5.53 -7.20
C PRO A 727 24.01 5.14 -7.47
N ARG A 728 23.06 5.64 -6.68
CA ARG A 728 21.63 5.37 -6.80
C ARG A 728 20.85 6.65 -6.59
N TYR A 729 19.95 6.94 -7.53
CA TYR A 729 19.15 8.15 -7.55
C TYR A 729 17.67 7.84 -7.56
N LYS A 730 16.88 8.72 -6.95
CA LYS A 730 15.43 8.79 -7.10
C LYS A 730 15.06 10.12 -7.74
N CYS A 731 14.17 10.05 -8.72
CA CYS A 731 13.58 11.22 -9.35
C CYS A 731 12.56 11.84 -8.39
N ASP A 732 12.76 13.11 -8.03
CA ASP A 732 11.84 13.87 -7.18
C ASP A 732 11.00 14.85 -8.01
N ALA A 733 11.64 15.48 -8.99
CA ALA A 733 10.98 16.31 -9.98
C ALA A 733 11.27 15.80 -11.39
N SER A 734 10.25 15.84 -12.25
CA SER A 734 10.37 15.30 -13.59
C SER A 734 11.47 16.00 -14.40
N THR A 735 12.29 15.20 -15.08
CA THR A 735 13.43 15.67 -15.87
C THR A 735 13.61 14.84 -17.14
N ALA A 736 14.24 15.41 -18.17
CA ALA A 736 14.49 14.70 -19.41
C ALA A 736 15.72 13.80 -19.28
N LEU A 737 15.58 12.56 -19.72
CA LEU A 737 16.71 11.67 -20.01
C LEU A 737 17.17 11.94 -21.45
N THR A 738 18.44 12.28 -21.63
CA THR A 738 19.00 12.63 -22.94
C THR A 738 20.20 11.75 -23.31
N ASP A 739 20.58 11.73 -24.57
CA ASP A 739 21.70 10.92 -25.07
C ASP A 739 23.08 11.47 -24.70
N VAL A 740 23.24 12.79 -24.60
CA VAL A 740 24.53 13.45 -24.26
C VAL A 740 24.45 14.36 -23.03
N LEU A 741 25.64 14.70 -22.49
CA LEU A 741 25.82 15.55 -21.31
C LEU A 741 25.42 17.01 -21.57
N GLU A 742 25.73 17.57 -22.74
CA GLU A 742 25.46 18.96 -23.06
C GLU A 742 23.99 19.15 -23.47
N LEU A 743 23.20 19.92 -22.70
CA LEU A 743 21.78 20.11 -22.98
C LEU A 743 21.53 20.81 -24.32
N ALA A 744 22.47 21.62 -24.79
CA ALA A 744 22.34 22.37 -26.04
C ALA A 744 22.31 21.47 -27.28
N THR A 745 22.93 20.29 -27.23
CA THR A 745 23.02 19.32 -28.33
C THR A 745 22.24 18.03 -28.05
N ALA A 746 21.66 17.92 -26.85
CA ALA A 746 20.98 16.75 -26.36
C ALA A 746 19.67 16.43 -27.08
N LYS A 747 19.51 15.15 -27.46
CA LYS A 747 18.23 14.60 -27.88
C LYS A 747 17.54 13.93 -26.69
N ALA A 748 16.28 14.29 -26.47
CA ALA A 748 15.45 13.62 -25.47
C ALA A 748 15.20 12.16 -25.86
N LEU A 749 15.57 11.24 -24.98
CA LEU A 749 15.27 9.81 -25.08
C LEU A 749 13.89 9.51 -24.50
N ARG A 750 13.66 9.99 -23.28
CA ARG A 750 12.36 9.94 -22.59
C ARG A 750 12.33 10.90 -21.41
N LYS A 751 11.18 10.97 -20.74
CA LYS A 751 10.99 11.70 -19.48
C LYS A 751 11.13 10.75 -18.30
N LEU A 752 11.83 11.18 -17.26
CA LEU A 752 11.85 10.52 -15.94
C LEU A 752 10.74 11.14 -15.10
N GLU A 753 9.87 10.31 -14.52
CA GLU A 753 8.78 10.77 -13.65
C GLU A 753 9.16 10.66 -12.15
N PRO A 754 8.55 11.48 -11.27
CA PRO A 754 8.78 11.39 -9.84
C PRO A 754 8.54 9.98 -9.30
N GLY A 755 9.45 9.52 -8.44
CA GLY A 755 9.45 8.18 -7.86
C GLY A 755 10.23 7.13 -8.66
N GLU A 756 10.63 7.40 -9.91
CA GLU A 756 11.53 6.50 -10.64
C GLU A 756 12.89 6.37 -9.94
N ILE A 757 13.44 5.16 -9.95
CA ILE A 757 14.77 4.84 -9.41
C ILE A 757 15.74 4.61 -10.56
N MET A 758 16.95 5.13 -10.42
CA MET A 758 18.01 5.03 -11.39
C MET A 758 19.34 4.67 -10.73
N GLU A 759 20.18 3.96 -11.45
CA GLU A 759 21.56 3.64 -11.06
C GLU A 759 22.53 4.54 -11.81
N ALA A 760 23.44 5.20 -11.09
CA ALA A 760 24.46 6.06 -11.68
C ALA A 760 25.53 5.21 -12.38
N LEU A 761 25.72 5.49 -13.66
CA LEU A 761 26.75 4.85 -14.47
C LEU A 761 28.05 5.67 -14.50
N ASP A 762 27.98 6.94 -14.09
CA ASP A 762 29.14 7.83 -13.99
C ASP A 762 28.97 8.81 -12.81
N ALA A 763 30.06 9.48 -12.45
CA ALA A 763 29.99 10.60 -11.52
C ALA A 763 29.20 11.77 -12.16
N PRO A 764 28.46 12.57 -11.36
CA PRO A 764 27.89 13.81 -11.84
C PRO A 764 28.95 14.73 -12.45
N ALA A 765 28.58 15.39 -13.54
CA ALA A 765 29.42 16.34 -14.25
C ALA A 765 28.59 17.58 -14.61
N GLU A 766 29.24 18.74 -14.61
CA GLU A 766 28.61 20.00 -14.98
C GLU A 766 28.52 20.14 -16.50
N ASP A 767 27.32 20.41 -17.01
CA ASP A 767 27.14 20.97 -18.33
C ASP A 767 27.52 22.46 -18.27
N LYS A 768 28.77 22.76 -18.63
CA LYS A 768 29.35 24.10 -18.57
C LYS A 768 28.55 25.16 -19.32
N ALA A 769 27.80 24.78 -20.36
CA ALA A 769 27.01 25.74 -21.13
C ALA A 769 25.75 26.17 -20.39
N SER A 770 25.12 25.28 -19.63
CA SER A 770 23.89 25.55 -18.89
C SER A 770 24.09 25.79 -17.39
N GLY A 771 25.27 25.47 -16.86
CA GLY A 771 25.58 25.47 -15.42
C GLY A 771 24.77 24.43 -14.65
N THR A 772 24.25 23.40 -15.33
CA THR A 772 23.45 22.35 -14.69
C THR A 772 24.34 21.16 -14.34
N LEU A 773 24.12 20.58 -13.16
CA LEU A 773 24.79 19.34 -12.78
C LEU A 773 23.99 18.17 -13.31
N ARG A 774 24.62 17.31 -14.11
CA ARG A 774 23.97 16.18 -14.79
C ARG A 774 24.73 14.90 -14.51
N VAL A 775 24.05 13.76 -14.62
CA VAL A 775 24.65 12.46 -14.34
C VAL A 775 24.16 11.43 -15.36
N ARG A 776 25.06 10.55 -15.79
CA ARG A 776 24.71 9.43 -16.67
C ARG A 776 24.12 8.30 -15.83
N LEU A 777 22.92 7.85 -16.18
CA LEU A 777 22.12 6.94 -15.38
C LEU A 777 21.51 5.84 -16.25
N ARG A 778 21.17 4.72 -15.60
CA ARG A 778 20.25 3.70 -16.11
C ARG A 778 18.99 3.69 -15.26
N ALA A 779 17.82 3.77 -15.88
CA ALA A 779 16.56 3.65 -15.16
C ALA A 779 16.19 2.18 -14.87
N GLU A 780 15.77 1.89 -13.62
CA GLU A 780 15.36 0.54 -13.23
C GLU A 780 14.05 0.10 -13.94
N LYS A 781 13.20 1.06 -14.32
CA LYS A 781 11.87 0.80 -14.90
C LYS A 781 11.91 0.13 -16.27
N ASP A 782 12.82 0.56 -17.13
CA ASP A 782 12.85 0.18 -18.55
C ASP A 782 14.27 -0.04 -19.10
N GLY A 783 15.31 0.10 -18.26
CA GLY A 783 16.70 -0.05 -18.66
C GLY A 783 17.23 1.09 -19.54
N ALA A 784 16.47 2.17 -19.75
CA ALA A 784 16.92 3.30 -20.56
C ALA A 784 18.16 3.96 -19.95
N VAL A 785 19.16 4.22 -20.79
CA VAL A 785 20.43 4.85 -20.40
C VAL A 785 20.56 6.22 -21.04
N GLY A 786 20.96 7.21 -20.24
CA GLY A 786 21.20 8.57 -20.71
C GLY A 786 21.61 9.52 -19.58
N PHE A 787 21.71 10.81 -19.89
CA PHE A 787 22.01 11.87 -18.94
C PHE A 787 20.72 12.52 -18.44
N ALA A 788 20.64 12.76 -17.13
CA ALA A 788 19.56 13.53 -16.53
C ALA A 788 20.12 14.61 -15.60
N THR A 789 19.38 15.71 -15.48
CA THR A 789 19.77 16.82 -14.60
C THR A 789 19.56 16.42 -13.15
N VAL A 790 20.61 16.48 -12.34
CA VAL A 790 20.57 16.31 -10.88
C VAL A 790 20.12 17.60 -10.21
N ARG A 791 20.71 18.72 -10.61
CA ARG A 791 20.46 20.05 -10.03
C ARG A 791 20.42 21.10 -11.14
N GLY A 792 19.38 21.92 -11.15
CA GLY A 792 19.25 23.04 -12.09
C GLY A 792 20.15 24.23 -11.74
N SER A 793 20.24 25.21 -12.63
CA SER A 793 21.04 26.44 -12.47
C SER A 793 20.66 27.31 -11.26
N HIS A 794 19.46 27.12 -10.71
CA HIS A 794 18.97 27.80 -9.50
C HIS A 794 19.12 26.97 -8.21
N GLY A 795 19.81 25.83 -8.27
CA GLY A 795 20.12 25.01 -7.10
C GLY A 795 19.04 23.99 -6.69
N LEU A 796 17.84 24.04 -7.30
CA LEU A 796 16.79 23.05 -7.02
C LEU A 796 17.18 21.65 -7.57
N PRO A 797 17.16 20.60 -6.73
CA PRO A 797 17.47 19.24 -7.17
C PRO A 797 16.26 18.58 -7.83
N PHE A 798 16.49 17.90 -8.95
CA PHE A 798 15.53 17.01 -9.62
C PHE A 798 15.72 15.56 -9.21
N LEU A 799 16.96 15.18 -8.90
CA LEU A 799 17.36 13.85 -8.47
C LEU A 799 18.09 13.93 -7.14
N TYR A 800 17.79 12.99 -6.25
CA TYR A 800 18.49 12.85 -4.96
C TYR A 800 19.09 11.46 -4.86
N THR A 801 20.23 11.35 -4.18
CA THR A 801 20.84 10.06 -3.87
C THR A 801 19.98 9.31 -2.86
N VAL A 802 19.84 7.99 -3.04
CA VAL A 802 19.11 7.13 -2.11
C VAL A 802 20.07 6.08 -1.57
N MET A 803 20.43 6.21 -0.30
CA MET A 803 21.25 5.22 0.39
C MET A 803 20.49 3.88 0.41
N ALA A 804 21.21 2.77 0.19
CA ALA A 804 20.63 1.45 0.43
C ALA A 804 20.16 1.36 1.89
N GLU A 805 18.87 1.06 2.08
CA GLU A 805 18.26 0.79 3.41
C GLU A 805 18.71 -0.55 3.99
#